data_AF-A0A0Q5AZ07-F1
#
_entry.id   AF-A0A0Q5AZ07-F1
#
_cell.length_a   1.000
_cell.length_b   1.000
_cell.length_c   1.000
_cell.angle_alpha   90.00
_cell.angle_beta   90.00
_cell.angle_gamma   90.00
#
_symmetry.space_group_name_H-M   'P 1'
#
loop_
_entity.id
_entity.type
_entity.pdbx_description
1 polymer ?
#
loop_
_entity_poly.entity_id
_entity_poly.type
_entity_poly.pdbx_seq_one_letter_code
_entity_poly.pdbx_strand_id
1 'polypeptide(L)'
;MQFTIDGNPYELTRESVEAALGAVEPAAVTKYSVEALGRRWPVKQVLAVATGLTTKPFDSGKAQRVLAQLGFAVEGELAARTPLDSSQRTFDGVNWSLASSEDGYLEARSGRLHVPTCRHGVTQPRRSWTEAEILDAWFAAPDTDPRELTSPGWCSDCLLVRGLEEEVTRSEESSPTGSAERRAIAAAAGVILTPGLSGAASPLDATVRTWTAPTARALRGALDSLPDASGGFRGRLLQQLADASRDVVLLAAELCFVQRLPLTNVGAGTKRELLREILALLPDAPALPEAVAAAFDVRGTFSGGAGFTPQIARHLQWLCSFIEHWDGLDAETRDAALGDPWLFREQTIAVDPASPAIQSSLLALTWPSVFERIVSTADKTKIRDTFAPVLPSGPTGDLDRDLLHLRDRLDPQGHLDIDWYLPPWSTEWRGADRDDALAAWCVPSRAVLGDTIGFPGAITADFGASRAAIRTTALARWNGAEPISGLLQRVDSTAAVLSGMRPGEQILVRDDRGIRVGTLRSGRWMPGDRAQRSVRWEEDRVPEDALPQAVLDALSRDDAFIRVEPLSMPTPTPTDLRLPRPTAEFAAGLHYDRAWLDDVTAVLEERRQIILFGPPGTGKTFVARALARFAAPASAVRIVQFHPSYSYEDFFEGFRPATDGSGSAVFRLAKGPLRLLADSAVRNPAVPHVLIIDEINRGNMAKIFGELYFLLEYRDEQVSLQYSPKEPFALPKNLFVIGTMNTADRSISLVDAAIRRRFAFFELHPAQRPVHGLIHRVEGRTTRRGALLDTLNERIGETDRDFQIGPSYLLRASARTEDGLVRIWEHDILPLLDEHYYGRLSREEIRARFGLDALDLTTPLVVDEIDEA
;
A
#
# COMPACT_ATOMS: atom_id res chain seq x y z
N MET A 1 -31.07 3.63 -8.63
CA MET A 1 -29.61 3.69 -8.34
C MET A 1 -28.86 3.64 -9.66
N GLN A 2 -28.02 4.64 -9.94
CA GLN A 2 -27.17 4.66 -11.12
C GLN A 2 -25.78 4.12 -10.78
N PHE A 3 -25.26 3.20 -11.58
CA PHE A 3 -23.92 2.67 -11.43
C PHE A 3 -23.34 2.24 -12.78
N THR A 4 -22.02 2.34 -12.91
CA THR A 4 -21.31 2.06 -14.16
C THR A 4 -20.65 0.68 -14.12
N ILE A 5 -20.76 -0.07 -15.22
CA ILE A 5 -20.04 -1.33 -15.45
C ILE A 5 -19.33 -1.20 -16.80
N ASP A 6 -18.00 -1.37 -16.81
CA ASP A 6 -17.15 -1.27 -18.01
C ASP A 6 -17.39 0.00 -18.84
N GLY A 7 -17.64 1.12 -18.15
CA GLY A 7 -17.90 2.43 -18.77
C GLY A 7 -19.35 2.66 -19.23
N ASN A 8 -20.23 1.66 -19.15
CA ASN A 8 -21.65 1.80 -19.48
C ASN A 8 -22.49 2.08 -18.23
N PRO A 9 -23.32 3.14 -18.21
CA PRO A 9 -24.20 3.45 -17.09
C PRO A 9 -25.43 2.53 -17.08
N TYR A 10 -25.76 2.00 -15.90
CA TYR A 10 -26.97 1.23 -15.62
C TYR A 10 -27.78 1.92 -14.54
N GLU A 11 -29.09 1.89 -14.68
CA GLU A 11 -30.02 2.39 -13.68
C GLU A 11 -30.95 1.26 -13.24
N LEU A 12 -30.88 0.89 -11.95
CA LEU A 12 -31.72 -0.16 -11.36
C LEU A 12 -32.53 0.39 -10.19
N THR A 13 -33.74 -0.12 -10.05
CA THR A 13 -34.61 0.03 -8.89
C THR A 13 -34.90 -1.35 -8.30
N ARG A 14 -35.39 -1.41 -7.06
CA ARG A 14 -35.78 -2.69 -6.46
C ARG A 14 -36.89 -3.36 -7.27
N GLU A 15 -37.89 -2.59 -7.69
CA GLU A 15 -39.01 -3.09 -8.49
C GLU A 15 -38.54 -3.63 -9.85
N SER A 16 -37.58 -2.96 -10.51
CA SER A 16 -37.05 -3.44 -11.79
C SER A 16 -36.23 -4.73 -11.64
N VAL A 17 -35.53 -4.91 -10.51
CA VAL A 17 -34.80 -6.14 -10.20
C VAL A 17 -35.79 -7.28 -9.97
N GLU A 18 -36.78 -7.09 -9.10
CA GLU A 18 -37.79 -8.12 -8.80
C GLU A 18 -38.61 -8.52 -10.05
N ALA A 19 -38.97 -7.55 -10.91
CA ALA A 19 -39.63 -7.82 -12.18
C ALA A 19 -38.76 -8.68 -13.14
N ALA A 20 -37.45 -8.41 -13.21
CA ALA A 20 -36.52 -9.18 -14.04
C ALA A 20 -36.31 -10.61 -13.53
N LEU A 21 -36.34 -10.81 -12.22
CA LEU A 21 -36.21 -12.14 -11.60
C LEU A 21 -37.41 -13.05 -11.86
N GLY A 22 -38.60 -12.51 -12.06
CA GLY A 22 -39.84 -13.30 -12.22
C GLY A 22 -39.86 -14.26 -13.42
N ALA A 23 -38.96 -14.07 -14.40
CA ALA A 23 -38.83 -14.91 -15.59
C ALA A 23 -37.70 -15.96 -15.51
N VAL A 24 -36.99 -16.06 -14.38
CA VAL A 24 -35.77 -16.86 -14.23
C VAL A 24 -35.87 -17.73 -12.97
N GLU A 25 -35.23 -18.90 -12.96
CA GLU A 25 -35.14 -19.75 -11.76
C GLU A 25 -33.83 -19.45 -10.98
N PRO A 26 -33.87 -19.36 -9.63
CA PRO A 26 -32.69 -19.15 -8.80
C PRO A 26 -31.72 -20.34 -8.88
N ALA A 27 -30.44 -20.04 -9.04
CA ALA A 27 -29.37 -21.03 -8.93
C ALA A 27 -29.07 -21.34 -7.46
N ALA A 28 -28.39 -22.46 -7.22
CA ALA A 28 -28.01 -22.88 -5.87
C ALA A 28 -27.12 -21.81 -5.18
N VAL A 29 -27.50 -21.43 -3.97
CA VAL A 29 -26.77 -20.45 -3.15
C VAL A 29 -25.52 -21.11 -2.56
N THR A 30 -24.35 -20.55 -2.85
CA THR A 30 -23.05 -21.11 -2.43
C THR A 30 -22.42 -20.39 -1.25
N LYS A 31 -22.74 -19.10 -1.03
CA LYS A 31 -22.11 -18.31 0.06
C LYS A 31 -22.96 -17.14 0.56
N TYR A 32 -23.51 -16.33 -0.35
CA TYR A 32 -24.31 -15.16 -0.02
C TYR A 32 -25.60 -15.17 -0.82
N SER A 33 -26.73 -14.92 -0.16
CA SER A 33 -28.04 -14.84 -0.80
C SER A 33 -28.78 -13.56 -0.47
N VAL A 34 -29.76 -13.23 -1.31
CA VAL A 34 -30.84 -12.30 -0.98
C VAL A 34 -32.17 -13.02 -1.15
N GLU A 35 -33.15 -12.64 -0.34
CA GLU A 35 -34.53 -13.09 -0.54
C GLU A 35 -35.25 -12.11 -1.47
N ALA A 36 -35.80 -12.63 -2.56
CA ALA A 36 -36.57 -11.88 -3.53
C ALA A 36 -37.68 -12.78 -4.11
N LEU A 37 -38.90 -12.25 -4.22
CA LEU A 37 -40.09 -13.01 -4.64
C LEU A 37 -40.34 -14.29 -3.82
N GLY A 38 -40.02 -14.26 -2.52
CA GLY A 38 -40.17 -15.41 -1.60
C GLY A 38 -39.23 -16.58 -1.89
N ARG A 39 -38.15 -16.36 -2.65
CA ARG A 39 -37.11 -17.35 -2.95
C ARG A 39 -35.74 -16.78 -2.62
N ARG A 40 -34.78 -17.66 -2.31
CA ARG A 40 -33.38 -17.29 -2.07
C ARG A 40 -32.59 -17.28 -3.37
N TRP A 41 -31.89 -16.18 -3.62
CA TRP A 41 -31.12 -15.96 -4.85
C TRP A 41 -29.65 -15.69 -4.55
N PRO A 42 -28.71 -16.26 -5.34
CA PRO A 42 -27.31 -15.86 -5.30
C PRO A 42 -27.15 -14.39 -5.73
N VAL A 43 -26.44 -13.61 -4.90
CA VAL A 43 -26.29 -12.15 -5.11
C VAL A 43 -25.77 -11.74 -6.49
N LYS A 44 -24.90 -12.54 -7.11
CA LYS A 44 -24.37 -12.25 -8.46
C LYS A 44 -25.37 -12.54 -9.57
N GLN A 45 -26.21 -13.57 -9.40
CA GLN A 45 -27.22 -13.92 -10.38
C GLN A 45 -28.27 -12.82 -10.46
N VAL A 46 -28.63 -12.23 -9.32
CA VAL A 46 -29.64 -11.17 -9.26
C VAL A 46 -29.24 -9.95 -10.10
N LEU A 47 -27.99 -9.51 -10.00
CA LEU A 47 -27.49 -8.40 -10.82
C LEU A 47 -27.30 -8.76 -12.28
N ALA A 48 -26.86 -9.99 -12.58
CA ALA A 48 -26.74 -10.46 -13.96
C ALA A 48 -28.10 -10.43 -14.67
N VAL A 49 -29.15 -10.93 -14.01
CA VAL A 49 -30.52 -10.91 -14.54
C VAL A 49 -31.05 -9.47 -14.68
N ALA A 50 -30.84 -8.63 -13.65
CA ALA A 50 -31.35 -7.26 -13.67
C ALA A 50 -30.65 -6.35 -14.69
N THR A 51 -29.39 -6.62 -15.05
CA THR A 51 -28.61 -5.81 -16.01
C THR A 51 -28.53 -6.41 -17.41
N GLY A 52 -28.99 -7.66 -17.59
CA GLY A 52 -28.80 -8.41 -18.84
C GLY A 52 -27.36 -8.85 -19.11
N LEU A 53 -26.45 -8.68 -18.14
CA LEU A 53 -25.04 -9.07 -18.26
C LEU A 53 -24.80 -10.47 -17.72
N THR A 54 -23.66 -11.08 -18.09
CA THR A 54 -23.20 -12.31 -17.44
C THR A 54 -22.79 -12.05 -15.99
N THR A 55 -22.59 -13.09 -15.18
CA THR A 55 -22.14 -12.92 -13.78
C THR A 55 -20.67 -12.51 -13.63
N LYS A 56 -19.87 -12.57 -14.71
CA LYS A 56 -18.42 -12.30 -14.72
C LYS A 56 -18.00 -10.87 -14.33
N PRO A 57 -18.71 -9.79 -14.71
CA PRO A 57 -18.36 -8.41 -14.34
C PRO A 57 -18.65 -8.07 -12.87
N PHE A 58 -19.27 -8.98 -12.11
CA PHE A 58 -19.68 -8.76 -10.73
C PHE A 58 -18.82 -9.59 -9.77
N ASP A 59 -18.00 -8.92 -8.95
CA ASP A 59 -17.46 -9.54 -7.74
C ASP A 59 -18.52 -9.66 -6.64
N SER A 60 -18.36 -10.57 -5.68
CA SER A 60 -19.39 -10.86 -4.67
C SER A 60 -19.64 -9.66 -3.75
N GLY A 61 -18.61 -8.86 -3.44
CA GLY A 61 -18.73 -7.70 -2.55
C GLY A 61 -19.39 -6.50 -3.24
N LYS A 62 -19.17 -6.32 -4.55
CA LYS A 62 -19.91 -5.36 -5.38
C LYS A 62 -21.37 -5.77 -5.51
N ALA A 63 -21.64 -7.06 -5.69
CA ALA A 63 -23.02 -7.56 -5.76
C ALA A 63 -23.81 -7.35 -4.47
N GLN A 64 -23.22 -7.66 -3.32
CA GLN A 64 -23.84 -7.43 -2.01
C GLN A 64 -24.11 -5.94 -1.76
N ARG A 65 -23.14 -5.06 -2.04
CA ARG A 65 -23.29 -3.62 -1.82
C ARG A 65 -24.40 -3.01 -2.67
N VAL A 66 -24.45 -3.34 -3.97
CA VAL A 66 -25.50 -2.83 -4.87
C VAL A 66 -26.87 -3.33 -4.44
N LEU A 67 -27.01 -4.62 -4.07
CA LEU A 67 -28.29 -5.16 -3.61
C LEU A 67 -28.73 -4.62 -2.26
N ALA A 68 -27.80 -4.43 -1.31
CA ALA A 68 -28.09 -3.79 -0.03
C ALA A 68 -28.52 -2.33 -0.21
N GLN A 69 -27.88 -1.59 -1.13
CA GLN A 69 -28.28 -0.20 -1.48
C GLN A 69 -29.62 -0.13 -2.22
N LEU A 70 -30.02 -1.19 -2.92
CA LEU A 70 -31.35 -1.36 -3.49
C LEU A 70 -32.38 -1.88 -2.47
N GLY A 71 -31.98 -2.09 -1.21
CA GLY A 71 -32.86 -2.45 -0.09
C GLY A 71 -33.08 -3.96 0.12
N PHE A 72 -32.32 -4.84 -0.54
CA PHE A 72 -32.39 -6.29 -0.29
C PHE A 72 -31.59 -6.67 0.96
N ALA A 73 -32.15 -7.57 1.79
CA ALA A 73 -31.45 -8.16 2.91
C ALA A 73 -30.51 -9.28 2.41
N VAL A 74 -29.21 -9.10 2.64
CA VAL A 74 -28.16 -10.06 2.25
C VAL A 74 -27.85 -10.99 3.42
N GLU A 75 -27.88 -12.30 3.19
CA GLU A 75 -27.70 -13.35 4.20
C GLU A 75 -26.44 -14.21 3.97
N GLY A 76 -25.75 -14.64 5.05
CA GLY A 76 -24.58 -15.55 5.05
C GLY A 76 -24.17 -16.11 6.44
N GLU A 77 -23.57 -17.32 6.47
CA GLU A 77 -23.06 -18.20 7.57
C GLU A 77 -24.01 -18.64 8.73
N LEU A 78 -23.93 -19.94 9.11
CA LEU A 78 -24.82 -20.70 10.04
C LEU A 78 -24.59 -20.40 11.54
N ALA A 79 -25.65 -20.54 12.35
CA ALA A 79 -25.68 -20.34 13.81
C ALA A 79 -24.77 -21.30 14.62
N ALA A 80 -24.21 -20.79 15.72
CA ALA A 80 -23.32 -21.51 16.65
C ALA A 80 -24.04 -22.68 17.38
N ARG A 81 -23.33 -23.79 17.59
CA ARG A 81 -23.81 -24.98 18.34
C ARG A 81 -23.44 -24.87 19.83
N THR A 82 -24.33 -25.32 20.73
CA THR A 82 -24.13 -25.27 22.19
C THR A 82 -23.70 -26.66 22.72
N PRO A 83 -22.75 -26.75 23.66
CA PRO A 83 -22.31 -28.02 24.23
C PRO A 83 -23.31 -28.62 25.21
N LEU A 84 -23.30 -29.95 25.25
CA LEU A 84 -24.12 -30.78 26.11
C LEU A 84 -23.59 -30.72 27.54
N ASP A 85 -24.48 -30.39 28.48
CA ASP A 85 -24.11 -30.27 29.88
C ASP A 85 -23.57 -31.60 30.42
N SER A 86 -22.54 -31.52 31.27
CA SER A 86 -21.86 -32.68 31.87
C SER A 86 -21.08 -33.58 30.90
N SER A 87 -20.82 -33.15 29.66
CA SER A 87 -20.00 -33.90 28.70
C SER A 87 -18.52 -33.49 28.67
N GLN A 88 -18.05 -32.64 29.60
CA GLN A 88 -16.69 -32.11 29.53
C GLN A 88 -15.64 -33.15 29.98
N ARG A 89 -14.63 -33.40 29.13
CA ARG A 89 -13.46 -34.24 29.43
C ARG A 89 -12.21 -33.64 28.82
N THR A 90 -11.05 -33.84 29.45
CA THR A 90 -9.75 -33.48 28.87
C THR A 90 -9.17 -34.72 28.18
N PHE A 91 -8.75 -34.59 26.92
CA PHE A 91 -7.99 -35.61 26.18
C PHE A 91 -6.71 -34.95 25.64
N ASP A 92 -5.54 -35.52 25.95
CA ASP A 92 -4.23 -34.97 25.56
C ASP A 92 -4.08 -33.46 25.86
N GLY A 93 -4.53 -33.05 27.05
CA GLY A 93 -4.48 -31.65 27.50
C GLY A 93 -5.54 -30.71 26.91
N VAL A 94 -6.45 -31.20 26.06
CA VAL A 94 -7.51 -30.39 25.44
C VAL A 94 -8.88 -30.71 26.04
N ASN A 95 -9.61 -29.68 26.48
CA ASN A 95 -10.98 -29.83 26.99
C ASN A 95 -11.98 -29.99 25.84
N TRP A 96 -12.60 -31.15 25.77
CA TRP A 96 -13.65 -31.50 24.82
C TRP A 96 -15.00 -31.60 25.52
N SER A 97 -16.06 -31.33 24.79
CA SER A 97 -17.46 -31.53 25.15
C SER A 97 -18.21 -32.04 23.92
N LEU A 98 -19.35 -32.68 24.10
CA LEU A 98 -20.20 -33.09 22.99
C LEU A 98 -21.16 -31.95 22.62
N ALA A 99 -21.53 -31.82 21.34
CA ALA A 99 -22.58 -30.89 20.93
C ALA A 99 -23.94 -31.36 21.44
N SER A 100 -24.72 -30.48 22.07
CA SER A 100 -26.09 -30.80 22.49
C SER A 100 -26.97 -31.17 21.29
N SER A 101 -27.86 -32.14 21.48
CA SER A 101 -28.79 -32.62 20.47
C SER A 101 -30.03 -33.25 21.12
N GLU A 102 -31.20 -32.65 20.90
CA GLU A 102 -32.48 -33.15 21.43
C GLU A 102 -32.87 -34.51 20.81
N ASP A 103 -32.38 -34.80 19.60
CA ASP A 103 -32.68 -36.00 18.83
C ASP A 103 -31.62 -37.12 18.99
N GLY A 104 -30.67 -36.97 19.93
CA GLY A 104 -29.56 -37.90 20.14
C GLY A 104 -28.47 -37.80 19.06
N TYR A 105 -27.70 -38.89 18.84
CA TYR A 105 -26.59 -38.95 17.89
C TYR A 105 -26.74 -40.11 16.90
N LEU A 106 -26.19 -39.96 15.70
CA LEU A 106 -26.23 -40.94 14.62
C LEU A 106 -24.82 -41.46 14.34
N GLU A 107 -24.65 -42.78 14.33
CA GLU A 107 -23.39 -43.44 13.98
C GLU A 107 -23.30 -43.69 12.48
N ALA A 108 -22.28 -43.13 11.82
CA ALA A 108 -22.00 -43.39 10.42
C ALA A 108 -21.34 -44.75 10.22
N ARG A 109 -21.35 -45.29 8.99
CA ARG A 109 -20.68 -46.56 8.65
C ARG A 109 -19.16 -46.55 8.94
N SER A 110 -18.54 -45.37 9.01
CA SER A 110 -17.15 -45.15 9.40
C SER A 110 -16.87 -45.35 10.90
N GLY A 111 -17.90 -45.58 11.72
CA GLY A 111 -17.80 -45.68 13.18
C GLY A 111 -17.80 -44.33 13.91
N ARG A 112 -17.97 -43.22 13.16
CA ARG A 112 -18.03 -41.86 13.71
C ARG A 112 -19.44 -41.41 14.06
N LEU A 113 -19.57 -40.65 15.14
CA LEU A 113 -20.84 -40.16 15.68
C LEU A 113 -21.12 -38.71 15.29
N HIS A 114 -22.37 -38.42 14.94
CA HIS A 114 -22.83 -37.13 14.45
C HIS A 114 -24.12 -36.69 15.14
N VAL A 115 -24.30 -35.40 15.42
CA VAL A 115 -25.64 -34.86 15.69
C VAL A 115 -26.45 -34.82 14.39
N PRO A 116 -27.79 -34.99 14.40
CA PRO A 116 -28.60 -35.05 13.18
C PRO A 116 -28.49 -33.81 12.27
N THR A 117 -28.17 -32.65 12.84
CA THR A 117 -27.96 -31.38 12.12
C THR A 117 -26.50 -31.17 11.67
N CYS A 118 -25.66 -32.21 11.72
CA CYS A 118 -24.27 -32.15 11.27
C CYS A 118 -24.19 -31.91 9.76
N ARG A 119 -23.29 -31.02 9.32
CA ARG A 119 -23.04 -30.70 7.89
C ARG A 119 -22.60 -31.92 7.07
N HIS A 120 -22.08 -32.94 7.76
CA HIS A 120 -21.63 -34.19 7.15
C HIS A 120 -22.79 -35.17 6.85
N GLY A 121 -24.03 -34.86 7.24
CA GLY A 121 -25.27 -35.54 6.82
C GLY A 121 -25.21 -37.07 6.79
N VAL A 122 -25.58 -37.73 7.89
CA VAL A 122 -25.60 -39.21 7.93
C VAL A 122 -26.86 -39.73 7.22
N THR A 123 -26.74 -40.09 5.94
CA THR A 123 -27.87 -40.52 5.08
C THR A 123 -28.41 -41.92 5.41
N GLN A 124 -27.58 -42.82 5.95
CA GLN A 124 -27.98 -44.14 6.45
C GLN A 124 -27.18 -44.50 7.72
N PRO A 125 -27.68 -44.14 8.91
CA PRO A 125 -26.96 -44.43 10.15
C PRO A 125 -26.90 -45.94 10.41
N ARG A 126 -25.74 -46.41 10.88
CA ARG A 126 -25.55 -47.79 11.36
C ARG A 126 -26.40 -48.04 12.60
N ARG A 127 -26.49 -47.04 13.47
CA ARG A 127 -27.26 -47.04 14.72
C ARG A 127 -27.51 -45.60 15.17
N SER A 128 -28.61 -45.38 15.88
CA SER A 128 -28.84 -44.15 16.65
C SER A 128 -28.48 -44.38 18.12
N TRP A 129 -27.81 -43.40 18.72
CA TRP A 129 -27.34 -43.38 20.10
C TRP A 129 -28.14 -42.35 20.88
N THR A 130 -28.67 -42.74 22.03
CA THR A 130 -29.26 -41.80 22.98
C THR A 130 -28.17 -40.98 23.67
N GLU A 131 -28.56 -39.86 24.26
CA GLU A 131 -27.63 -39.00 24.99
C GLU A 131 -26.97 -39.73 26.18
N ALA A 132 -27.71 -40.56 26.91
CA ALA A 132 -27.16 -41.35 28.01
C ALA A 132 -26.11 -42.36 27.50
N GLU A 133 -26.39 -43.07 26.40
CA GLU A 133 -25.45 -44.03 25.80
C GLU A 133 -24.18 -43.35 25.26
N ILE A 134 -24.30 -42.12 24.73
CA ILE A 134 -23.13 -41.38 24.23
C ILE A 134 -22.26 -40.90 25.37
N LEU A 135 -22.84 -40.46 26.49
CA LEU A 135 -22.08 -39.99 27.65
C LEU A 135 -21.32 -41.15 28.29
N ASP A 136 -21.95 -42.33 28.45
CA ASP A 136 -21.27 -43.52 28.96
C ASP A 136 -20.10 -43.93 28.06
N ALA A 137 -20.28 -43.95 26.74
CA ALA A 137 -19.20 -44.23 25.78
C ALA A 137 -18.11 -43.16 25.79
N TRP A 138 -18.51 -41.89 25.92
CA TRP A 138 -17.61 -40.74 25.99
C TRP A 138 -16.74 -40.77 27.23
N PHE A 139 -17.25 -41.17 28.40
CA PHE A 139 -16.47 -41.29 29.64
C PHE A 139 -15.64 -42.57 29.74
N ALA A 140 -16.01 -43.62 29.00
CA ALA A 140 -15.22 -44.85 28.92
C ALA A 140 -14.06 -44.79 27.89
N ALA A 141 -14.01 -43.74 27.04
CA ALA A 141 -13.00 -43.60 26.00
C ALA A 141 -11.56 -43.41 26.54
N PRO A 142 -10.53 -44.00 25.89
CA PRO A 142 -9.14 -43.85 26.29
C PRO A 142 -8.65 -42.42 26.10
N ASP A 143 -7.62 -42.04 26.88
CA ASP A 143 -7.14 -40.66 27.02
C ASP A 143 -6.25 -40.22 25.84
N THR A 144 -6.81 -40.21 24.63
CA THR A 144 -6.19 -39.86 23.32
C THR A 144 -7.17 -39.01 22.50
N ASP A 145 -6.72 -38.31 21.44
CA ASP A 145 -7.60 -37.44 20.65
C ASP A 145 -8.86 -38.19 20.15
N PRO A 146 -10.07 -37.79 20.58
CA PRO A 146 -11.30 -38.49 20.23
C PRO A 146 -11.59 -38.50 18.71
N ARG A 147 -10.99 -37.60 17.92
CA ARG A 147 -11.16 -37.57 16.45
C ARG A 147 -10.47 -38.73 15.75
N GLU A 148 -9.48 -39.34 16.40
CA GLU A 148 -8.67 -40.45 15.89
C GLU A 148 -9.22 -41.83 16.30
N LEU A 149 -10.12 -41.88 17.28
CA LEU A 149 -10.81 -43.09 17.67
C LEU A 149 -11.76 -43.56 16.55
N THR A 150 -11.74 -44.86 16.28
CA THR A 150 -12.51 -45.46 15.18
C THR A 150 -13.83 -46.08 15.64
N SER A 151 -13.99 -46.37 16.94
CA SER A 151 -15.22 -46.93 17.51
C SER A 151 -15.30 -46.83 19.05
N PRO A 152 -16.24 -46.03 19.62
CA PRO A 152 -16.95 -44.96 18.93
C PRO A 152 -15.94 -43.87 18.56
N GLY A 153 -15.93 -43.44 17.30
CA GLY A 153 -15.20 -42.24 16.90
C GLY A 153 -16.10 -41.02 16.95
N TRP A 154 -15.53 -39.81 17.07
CA TRP A 154 -16.34 -38.59 17.11
C TRP A 154 -16.06 -37.68 15.92
N CYS A 155 -17.14 -37.16 15.32
CA CYS A 155 -17.03 -36.15 14.29
C CYS A 155 -16.47 -34.85 14.90
N SER A 156 -15.42 -34.29 14.28
CA SER A 156 -14.76 -33.05 14.72
C SER A 156 -15.69 -31.85 14.86
N ASP A 157 -16.80 -31.82 14.11
CA ASP A 157 -17.77 -30.71 14.18
C ASP A 157 -18.91 -30.97 15.18
N CYS A 158 -19.05 -32.21 15.63
CA CYS A 158 -20.04 -32.60 16.64
C CYS A 158 -19.40 -32.67 18.04
N LEU A 159 -18.07 -32.63 18.11
CA LEU A 159 -17.30 -32.28 19.29
C LEU A 159 -17.23 -30.75 19.40
N LEU A 160 -17.56 -30.23 20.58
CA LEU A 160 -17.47 -28.81 20.91
C LEU A 160 -16.44 -28.62 22.02
N VAL A 161 -15.59 -27.61 21.89
CA VAL A 161 -14.69 -27.18 22.98
C VAL A 161 -15.44 -26.12 23.79
N ARG A 162 -15.49 -26.20 25.13
CA ARG A 162 -16.13 -25.15 25.97
C ARG A 162 -15.14 -24.47 26.93
N GLY A 163 -15.19 -23.13 26.90
CA GLY A 163 -14.44 -22.13 27.70
C GLY A 163 -13.13 -21.72 27.02
N LEU A 164 -12.89 -20.52 26.49
CA LEU A 164 -13.49 -19.18 26.67
C LEU A 164 -13.60 -18.74 28.14
N GLU A 165 -12.47 -18.75 28.81
CA GLU A 165 -12.01 -17.68 29.72
C GLU A 165 -10.51 -17.89 29.90
N GLU A 166 -9.72 -17.14 29.13
CA GLU A 166 -8.38 -16.65 29.49
C GLU A 166 -7.76 -15.95 28.28
N GLU A 167 -7.59 -14.63 28.40
CA GLU A 167 -6.41 -13.95 27.86
C GLU A 167 -5.16 -14.61 28.48
N VAL A 168 -4.81 -15.79 28.00
CA VAL A 168 -3.48 -16.34 28.14
C VAL A 168 -2.91 -16.29 26.75
N THR A 169 -2.00 -15.32 26.60
CA THR A 169 -0.82 -15.39 25.74
C THR A 169 -0.91 -16.51 24.71
N ARG A 170 -0.97 -16.13 23.42
CA ARG A 170 -0.22 -16.89 22.41
C ARG A 170 1.20 -17.04 22.97
N SER A 171 1.44 -18.12 23.71
CA SER A 171 2.75 -18.71 23.75
C SER A 171 3.07 -18.98 22.29
N GLU A 172 4.17 -18.40 21.84
CA GLU A 172 4.67 -18.40 20.49
C GLU A 172 5.04 -19.80 19.95
N GLU A 173 4.41 -20.87 20.43
CA GLU A 173 4.82 -22.25 20.17
C GLU A 173 3.60 -23.13 19.89
N SER A 174 3.11 -23.03 18.64
CA SER A 174 2.71 -24.14 17.77
C SER A 174 1.62 -23.68 16.78
N SER A 175 2.03 -22.89 15.78
CA SER A 175 1.26 -22.81 14.53
C SER A 175 1.19 -24.19 13.88
N PRO A 176 0.12 -24.53 13.15
CA PRO A 176 0.08 -25.76 12.34
C PRO A 176 1.27 -25.72 11.38
N THR A 177 2.21 -26.63 11.61
CA THR A 177 3.49 -26.66 10.91
C THR A 177 3.24 -26.84 9.41
N GLY A 178 3.76 -25.99 8.54
CA GLY A 178 3.72 -26.15 7.09
C GLY A 178 4.47 -27.38 6.58
N SER A 179 5.07 -28.18 7.48
CA SER A 179 5.37 -29.60 7.25
C SER A 179 4.10 -30.41 6.89
N ALA A 180 2.98 -30.16 7.58
CA ALA A 180 1.67 -30.74 7.26
C ALA A 180 1.13 -30.21 5.93
N GLU A 181 1.22 -28.90 5.66
CA GLU A 181 0.84 -28.35 4.35
C GLU A 181 1.73 -28.88 3.22
N ARG A 182 3.04 -29.10 3.46
CA ARG A 182 4.02 -29.70 2.53
C ARG A 182 3.67 -31.13 2.18
N ARG A 183 3.33 -31.93 3.18
CA ARG A 183 2.81 -33.29 2.98
C ARG A 183 1.48 -33.28 2.24
N ALA A 184 0.56 -32.38 2.59
CA ALA A 184 -0.75 -32.30 1.96
C ALA A 184 -0.66 -31.95 0.47
N ILE A 185 0.16 -30.95 0.09
CA ILE A 185 0.30 -30.58 -1.33
C ILE A 185 1.04 -31.65 -2.13
N ALA A 186 2.05 -32.31 -1.55
CA ALA A 186 2.74 -33.41 -2.24
C ALA A 186 1.83 -34.63 -2.41
N ALA A 187 1.00 -34.95 -1.40
CA ALA A 187 -0.03 -35.98 -1.54
C ALA A 187 -1.05 -35.64 -2.62
N ALA A 188 -1.50 -34.39 -2.68
CA ALA A 188 -2.38 -33.90 -3.75
C ALA A 188 -1.73 -33.97 -5.13
N ALA A 189 -0.44 -33.63 -5.23
CA ALA A 189 0.33 -33.73 -6.47
C ALA A 189 0.53 -35.19 -6.90
N GLY A 190 0.75 -36.07 -5.91
CA GLY A 190 0.95 -37.51 -6.09
C GLY A 190 -0.22 -38.21 -6.79
N VAL A 191 -1.44 -37.65 -6.72
CA VAL A 191 -2.59 -38.18 -7.47
C VAL A 191 -2.28 -38.29 -8.97
N ILE A 192 -1.55 -37.33 -9.55
CA ILE A 192 -1.11 -37.35 -10.96
C ILE A 192 0.36 -37.74 -11.09
N LEU A 193 1.25 -37.16 -10.26
CA LEU A 193 2.69 -37.34 -10.40
C LEU A 193 3.14 -38.78 -10.13
N THR A 194 2.58 -39.47 -9.13
CA THR A 194 3.02 -40.82 -8.77
C THR A 194 2.72 -41.84 -9.88
N PRO A 195 1.47 -41.91 -10.42
CA PRO A 195 1.18 -42.79 -11.56
C PRO A 195 1.95 -42.42 -12.83
N GLY A 196 2.11 -41.12 -13.11
CA GLY A 196 2.86 -40.64 -14.27
C GLY A 196 4.34 -41.03 -14.22
N LEU A 197 5.02 -40.75 -13.10
CA LEU A 197 6.45 -41.03 -12.94
C LEU A 197 6.77 -42.53 -12.89
N SER A 198 5.85 -43.36 -12.36
CA SER A 198 5.99 -44.82 -12.31
C SER A 198 5.58 -45.54 -13.61
N GLY A 199 5.08 -44.81 -14.61
CA GLY A 199 4.60 -45.37 -15.88
C GLY A 199 3.30 -46.17 -15.76
N ALA A 200 2.50 -45.91 -14.72
CA ALA A 200 1.18 -46.48 -14.53
C ALA A 200 0.14 -45.85 -15.47
N ALA A 201 -1.09 -46.38 -15.46
CA ALA A 201 -2.19 -45.78 -16.21
C ALA A 201 -2.63 -44.44 -15.62
N SER A 202 -3.24 -43.61 -16.46
CA SER A 202 -3.72 -42.29 -16.11
C SER A 202 -4.75 -42.37 -14.97
N PRO A 203 -4.66 -41.49 -13.97
CA PRO A 203 -5.70 -41.34 -12.96
C PRO A 203 -7.03 -40.83 -13.54
N LEU A 204 -6.99 -40.17 -14.71
CA LEU A 204 -8.15 -39.69 -15.45
C LEU A 204 -8.78 -40.78 -16.32
N ASP A 205 -7.98 -41.80 -16.70
CA ASP A 205 -8.42 -42.99 -17.44
C ASP A 205 -7.50 -44.19 -17.13
N ALA A 206 -8.01 -45.14 -16.36
CA ALA A 206 -7.26 -46.30 -15.89
C ALA A 206 -6.81 -47.27 -17.01
N THR A 207 -7.22 -47.06 -18.26
CA THR A 207 -6.86 -47.91 -19.41
C THR A 207 -5.75 -47.32 -20.27
N VAL A 208 -5.43 -46.03 -20.11
CA VAL A 208 -4.50 -45.30 -20.99
C VAL A 208 -3.25 -44.90 -20.21
N ARG A 209 -2.07 -45.11 -20.79
CA ARG A 209 -0.81 -44.54 -20.27
C ARG A 209 -0.52 -43.23 -20.98
N THR A 210 -0.40 -42.15 -20.24
CA THR A 210 -0.26 -40.77 -20.76
C THR A 210 1.18 -40.26 -20.72
N TRP A 211 1.96 -40.66 -19.70
CA TRP A 211 3.35 -40.24 -19.52
C TRP A 211 4.30 -41.10 -20.36
N THR A 212 4.19 -40.98 -21.68
CA THR A 212 5.06 -41.67 -22.65
C THR A 212 5.70 -40.67 -23.60
N ALA A 213 6.90 -40.96 -24.10
CA ALA A 213 7.61 -40.09 -25.04
C ALA A 213 6.81 -39.83 -26.35
N PRO A 214 6.10 -40.80 -26.95
CA PRO A 214 5.21 -40.53 -28.08
C PRO A 214 4.09 -39.53 -27.77
N THR A 215 3.37 -39.71 -26.66
CA THR A 215 2.25 -38.84 -26.26
C THR A 215 2.75 -37.42 -25.94
N ALA A 216 3.88 -37.30 -25.23
CA ALA A 216 4.48 -36.02 -24.91
C ALA A 216 4.96 -35.26 -26.16
N ARG A 217 5.57 -35.95 -27.14
CA ARG A 217 5.94 -35.34 -28.43
C ARG A 217 4.73 -34.82 -29.19
N ALA A 218 3.64 -35.60 -29.21
CA ALA A 218 2.41 -35.21 -29.89
C ALA A 218 1.76 -33.99 -29.21
N LEU A 219 1.72 -33.95 -27.88
CA LEU A 219 1.23 -32.78 -27.14
C LEU A 219 2.10 -31.55 -27.38
N ARG A 220 3.43 -31.68 -27.32
CA ARG A 220 4.35 -30.56 -27.60
C ARG A 220 4.14 -30.02 -29.02
N GLY A 221 4.03 -30.90 -30.01
CA GLY A 221 3.73 -30.51 -31.40
C GLY A 221 2.39 -29.77 -31.53
N ALA A 222 1.36 -30.19 -30.80
CA ALA A 222 0.08 -29.48 -30.77
C ALA A 222 0.21 -28.08 -30.15
N LEU A 223 0.97 -27.93 -29.06
CA LEU A 223 1.23 -26.64 -28.41
C LEU A 223 2.03 -25.66 -29.29
N ASP A 224 2.90 -26.18 -30.16
CA ASP A 224 3.73 -25.38 -31.10
C ASP A 224 2.97 -24.94 -32.36
N SER A 225 1.83 -25.59 -32.67
CA SER A 225 1.00 -25.24 -33.82
C SER A 225 0.21 -23.94 -33.58
N LEU A 226 0.28 -22.98 -34.52
CA LEU A 226 -0.43 -21.70 -34.45
C LEU A 226 -1.83 -21.81 -35.08
N PRO A 227 -2.88 -21.36 -34.38
CA PRO A 227 -3.95 -20.60 -34.99
C PRO A 227 -3.74 -19.10 -34.76
N ASP A 228 -3.86 -18.31 -35.82
CA ASP A 228 -4.16 -16.87 -35.73
C ASP A 228 -5.52 -16.73 -35.03
N ALA A 229 -5.53 -16.55 -33.70
CA ALA A 229 -6.78 -16.41 -32.95
C ALA A 229 -6.67 -15.40 -31.80
N SER A 230 -7.64 -14.50 -31.77
CA SER A 230 -7.99 -13.63 -30.67
C SER A 230 -8.60 -14.44 -29.52
N GLY A 231 -7.82 -14.68 -28.45
CA GLY A 231 -8.29 -15.38 -27.25
C GLY A 231 -7.18 -15.65 -26.24
N GLY A 232 -7.53 -15.73 -24.94
CA GLY A 232 -6.57 -16.07 -23.88
C GLY A 232 -6.05 -17.51 -23.97
N PHE A 233 -4.98 -17.84 -23.21
CA PHE A 233 -4.32 -19.16 -23.21
C PHE A 233 -5.29 -20.36 -23.21
N ARG A 234 -6.34 -20.31 -22.38
CA ARG A 234 -7.36 -21.37 -22.24
C ARG A 234 -8.05 -21.70 -23.56
N GLY A 235 -8.46 -20.69 -24.32
CA GLY A 235 -9.15 -20.90 -25.60
C GLY A 235 -8.22 -21.49 -26.66
N ARG A 236 -6.98 -21.00 -26.72
CA ARG A 236 -5.95 -21.52 -27.63
C ARG A 236 -5.64 -22.99 -27.35
N LEU A 237 -5.47 -23.36 -26.08
CA LEU A 237 -5.20 -24.74 -25.68
C LEU A 237 -6.31 -25.70 -26.12
N LEU A 238 -7.58 -25.35 -25.89
CA LEU A 238 -8.70 -26.20 -26.30
C LEU A 238 -8.78 -26.38 -27.81
N GLN A 239 -8.49 -25.32 -28.58
CA GLN A 239 -8.46 -25.39 -30.04
C GLN A 239 -7.31 -26.26 -30.55
N GLN A 240 -6.12 -26.14 -29.96
CA GLN A 240 -4.95 -26.97 -30.31
C GLN A 240 -5.17 -28.46 -30.00
N LEU A 241 -6.06 -28.77 -29.06
CA LEU A 241 -6.36 -30.14 -28.63
C LEU A 241 -7.60 -30.73 -29.31
N ALA A 242 -8.33 -29.97 -30.14
CA ALA A 242 -9.63 -30.38 -30.67
C ALA A 242 -9.59 -31.69 -31.48
N ASP A 243 -8.52 -31.90 -32.26
CA ASP A 243 -8.31 -33.10 -33.08
C ASP A 243 -7.24 -34.05 -32.48
N ALA A 244 -6.86 -33.84 -31.23
CA ALA A 244 -5.81 -34.63 -30.57
C ALA A 244 -6.31 -36.03 -30.16
N SER A 245 -5.41 -37.01 -30.13
CA SER A 245 -5.72 -38.35 -29.65
C SER A 245 -6.04 -38.36 -28.14
N ARG A 246 -6.76 -39.40 -27.69
CA ARG A 246 -7.23 -39.49 -26.29
C ARG A 246 -6.11 -39.34 -25.28
N ASP A 247 -5.00 -40.03 -25.49
CA ASP A 247 -3.81 -39.97 -24.64
C ASP A 247 -3.20 -38.56 -24.57
N VAL A 248 -3.21 -37.80 -25.67
CA VAL A 248 -2.72 -36.42 -25.72
C VAL A 248 -3.62 -35.46 -24.95
N VAL A 249 -4.95 -35.60 -25.08
CA VAL A 249 -5.92 -34.80 -24.33
C VAL A 249 -5.83 -35.07 -22.82
N LEU A 250 -5.73 -36.34 -22.44
CA LEU A 250 -5.55 -36.75 -21.04
C LEU A 250 -4.24 -36.22 -20.47
N LEU A 251 -3.12 -36.35 -21.22
CA LEU A 251 -1.83 -35.80 -20.81
C LEU A 251 -1.91 -34.26 -20.63
N ALA A 252 -2.59 -33.55 -21.53
CA ALA A 252 -2.75 -32.10 -21.41
C ALA A 252 -3.50 -31.70 -20.13
N ALA A 253 -4.54 -32.46 -19.75
CA ALA A 253 -5.26 -32.25 -18.50
C ALA A 253 -4.37 -32.51 -17.27
N GLU A 254 -3.57 -33.57 -17.29
CA GLU A 254 -2.61 -33.91 -16.23
C GLU A 254 -1.51 -32.85 -16.08
N LEU A 255 -0.93 -32.37 -17.18
CA LEU A 255 0.09 -31.32 -17.11
C LEU A 255 -0.48 -29.98 -16.66
N CYS A 256 -1.72 -29.65 -17.06
CA CYS A 256 -2.43 -28.48 -16.53
C CYS A 256 -2.72 -28.60 -15.04
N PHE A 257 -3.00 -29.82 -14.55
CA PHE A 257 -3.13 -30.10 -13.12
C PHE A 257 -1.81 -29.81 -12.40
N VAL A 258 -0.71 -30.44 -12.81
CA VAL A 258 0.61 -30.28 -12.19
C VAL A 258 1.05 -28.81 -12.19
N GLN A 259 0.83 -28.10 -13.30
CA GLN A 259 1.22 -26.70 -13.45
C GLN A 259 0.41 -25.75 -12.57
N ARG A 260 -0.87 -26.04 -12.29
CA ARG A 260 -1.79 -25.13 -11.57
C ARG A 260 -2.05 -25.51 -10.13
N LEU A 261 -1.83 -26.77 -9.75
CA LEU A 261 -1.98 -27.22 -8.37
C LEU A 261 -1.28 -26.29 -7.36
N PRO A 262 0.00 -25.90 -7.53
CA PRO A 262 0.72 -25.08 -6.56
C PRO A 262 0.26 -23.60 -6.52
N LEU A 263 -0.60 -23.15 -7.42
CA LEU A 263 -0.98 -21.72 -7.49
C LEU A 263 -2.03 -21.35 -6.44
N THR A 264 -1.74 -20.33 -5.62
CA THR A 264 -2.68 -19.75 -4.64
C THR A 264 -3.59 -18.67 -5.23
N ASN A 265 -3.13 -18.00 -6.29
CA ASN A 265 -3.86 -16.93 -6.97
C ASN A 265 -4.90 -17.43 -8.00
N VAL A 266 -5.09 -18.74 -8.11
CA VAL A 266 -6.11 -19.39 -8.95
C VAL A 266 -6.99 -20.24 -8.04
N GLY A 267 -8.31 -19.98 -8.03
CA GLY A 267 -9.24 -20.71 -7.17
C GLY A 267 -9.45 -22.17 -7.63
N ALA A 268 -9.72 -23.07 -6.67
CA ALA A 268 -9.96 -24.50 -6.93
C ALA A 268 -11.04 -24.75 -7.99
N GLY A 269 -12.14 -23.97 -7.96
CA GLY A 269 -13.20 -24.05 -8.96
C GLY A 269 -12.69 -23.79 -10.38
N THR A 270 -11.88 -22.75 -10.58
CA THR A 270 -11.28 -22.42 -11.88
C THR A 270 -10.30 -23.51 -12.35
N LYS A 271 -9.56 -24.14 -11.43
CA LYS A 271 -8.66 -25.25 -11.77
C LYS A 271 -9.45 -26.47 -12.27
N ARG A 272 -10.54 -26.83 -11.57
CA ARG A 272 -11.44 -27.93 -11.97
C ARG A 272 -12.14 -27.66 -13.29
N GLU A 273 -12.62 -26.44 -13.50
CA GLU A 273 -13.33 -26.04 -14.72
C GLU A 273 -12.45 -26.20 -15.96
N LEU A 274 -11.17 -25.80 -15.88
CA LEU A 274 -10.21 -26.02 -16.96
C LEU A 274 -10.05 -27.50 -17.29
N LEU A 275 -9.85 -28.36 -16.28
CA LEU A 275 -9.70 -29.79 -16.50
C LEU A 275 -10.96 -30.40 -17.12
N ARG A 276 -12.15 -30.01 -16.65
CA ARG A 276 -13.42 -30.49 -17.23
C ARG A 276 -13.57 -30.08 -18.69
N GLU A 277 -13.18 -28.87 -19.07
CA GLU A 277 -13.23 -28.45 -20.47
C GLU A 277 -12.26 -29.20 -21.36
N ILE A 278 -11.04 -29.48 -20.88
CA ILE A 278 -10.08 -30.31 -21.63
C ILE A 278 -10.64 -31.72 -21.81
N LEU A 279 -11.17 -32.33 -20.73
CA LEU A 279 -11.78 -33.66 -20.80
C LEU A 279 -13.04 -33.71 -21.67
N ALA A 280 -13.79 -32.61 -21.77
CA ALA A 280 -14.97 -32.51 -22.63
C ALA A 280 -14.66 -32.54 -24.13
N LEU A 281 -13.38 -32.44 -24.53
CA LEU A 281 -12.96 -32.66 -25.91
C LEU A 281 -13.02 -34.14 -26.31
N LEU A 282 -13.02 -35.06 -25.33
CA LEU A 282 -13.15 -36.49 -25.59
C LEU A 282 -14.60 -36.85 -25.91
N PRO A 283 -14.87 -37.79 -26.84
CA PRO A 283 -16.24 -38.16 -27.25
C PRO A 283 -17.14 -38.64 -26.12
N ASP A 284 -16.56 -39.28 -25.11
CA ASP A 284 -17.22 -39.80 -23.91
C ASP A 284 -17.25 -38.81 -22.74
N ALA A 285 -16.55 -37.67 -22.86
CA ALA A 285 -16.46 -36.60 -21.87
C ALA A 285 -16.34 -37.12 -20.42
N PRO A 286 -15.25 -37.85 -20.07
CA PRO A 286 -15.13 -38.51 -18.79
C PRO A 286 -15.23 -37.52 -17.63
N ALA A 287 -15.93 -37.93 -16.58
CA ALA A 287 -16.06 -37.12 -15.38
C ALA A 287 -14.70 -36.97 -14.69
N LEU A 288 -14.41 -35.77 -14.17
CA LEU A 288 -13.20 -35.53 -13.37
C LEU A 288 -13.25 -36.38 -12.09
N PRO A 289 -12.31 -37.32 -11.88
CA PRO A 289 -12.30 -38.20 -10.70
C PRO A 289 -12.26 -37.42 -9.40
N GLU A 290 -12.97 -37.91 -8.37
CA GLU A 290 -13.08 -37.22 -7.08
C GLU A 290 -11.72 -36.98 -6.43
N ALA A 291 -10.80 -37.95 -6.49
CA ALA A 291 -9.44 -37.80 -5.96
C ALA A 291 -8.68 -36.63 -6.61
N VAL A 292 -8.79 -36.46 -7.93
CA VAL A 292 -8.17 -35.34 -8.66
C VAL A 292 -8.88 -34.02 -8.36
N ALA A 293 -10.21 -34.05 -8.24
CA ALA A 293 -11.01 -32.87 -7.91
C ALA A 293 -10.73 -32.36 -6.48
N ALA A 294 -10.62 -33.28 -5.50
CA ALA A 294 -10.33 -33.02 -4.10
C ALA A 294 -8.89 -32.54 -3.88
N ALA A 295 -7.94 -32.98 -4.72
CA ALA A 295 -6.57 -32.49 -4.67
C ALA A 295 -6.46 -30.96 -4.85
N PHE A 296 -7.40 -30.33 -5.57
CA PHE A 296 -7.46 -28.86 -5.67
C PHE A 296 -8.01 -28.14 -4.44
N ASP A 297 -8.61 -28.83 -3.46
CA ASP A 297 -9.02 -28.23 -2.18
C ASP A 297 -7.82 -28.02 -1.26
N VAL A 298 -6.68 -28.67 -1.53
CA VAL A 298 -5.43 -28.40 -0.83
C VAL A 298 -4.91 -27.01 -1.23
N ARG A 299 -4.54 -26.23 -0.21
CA ARG A 299 -3.99 -24.89 -0.40
C ARG A 299 -2.72 -24.96 -1.26
N GLY A 300 -2.67 -24.12 -2.31
CA GLY A 300 -1.48 -23.96 -3.15
C GLY A 300 -0.27 -23.42 -2.37
N THR A 301 0.90 -23.45 -3.00
CA THR A 301 2.20 -23.14 -2.37
C THR A 301 2.77 -21.78 -2.73
N PHE A 302 2.43 -21.19 -3.88
CA PHE A 302 2.91 -19.85 -4.26
C PHE A 302 1.94 -19.12 -5.20
N SER A 303 2.11 -17.79 -5.33
CA SER A 303 1.36 -16.98 -6.31
C SER A 303 2.12 -16.89 -7.62
N GLY A 304 1.46 -17.17 -8.75
CA GLY A 304 2.10 -17.21 -10.07
C GLY A 304 2.51 -15.83 -10.64
N GLY A 305 1.91 -14.73 -10.19
CA GLY A 305 2.31 -13.36 -10.57
C GLY A 305 2.58 -13.12 -12.06
N ALA A 306 3.39 -12.08 -12.35
CA ALA A 306 3.81 -11.70 -13.71
C ALA A 306 4.92 -12.59 -14.30
N GLY A 307 5.61 -13.38 -13.46
CA GLY A 307 6.74 -14.24 -13.89
C GLY A 307 6.35 -15.68 -14.29
N PHE A 308 5.25 -16.23 -13.73
CA PHE A 308 4.84 -17.62 -13.96
C PHE A 308 3.61 -17.72 -14.89
N THR A 309 2.64 -16.80 -14.74
CA THR A 309 1.35 -16.85 -15.46
C THR A 309 1.48 -16.61 -16.98
N PRO A 310 2.32 -15.67 -17.46
CA PRO A 310 2.50 -15.50 -18.91
C PRO A 310 3.22 -16.67 -19.58
N GLN A 311 3.87 -17.54 -18.81
CA GLN A 311 4.73 -18.61 -19.31
C GLN A 311 4.06 -20.00 -19.34
N ILE A 312 2.73 -20.08 -19.12
CA ILE A 312 2.03 -21.37 -18.99
C ILE A 312 2.31 -22.29 -20.18
N ALA A 313 2.26 -21.78 -21.42
CA ALA A 313 2.56 -22.59 -22.62
C ALA A 313 3.98 -23.16 -22.57
N ARG A 314 4.97 -22.34 -22.18
CA ARG A 314 6.37 -22.74 -22.01
C ARG A 314 6.56 -23.78 -20.90
N HIS A 315 5.80 -23.67 -19.82
CA HIS A 315 5.80 -24.67 -18.75
C HIS A 315 5.27 -26.02 -19.23
N LEU A 316 4.19 -26.03 -20.00
CA LEU A 316 3.63 -27.27 -20.57
C LEU A 316 4.59 -27.90 -21.58
N GLN A 317 5.23 -27.10 -22.44
CA GLN A 317 6.27 -27.55 -23.37
C GLN A 317 7.45 -28.20 -22.62
N TRP A 318 7.93 -27.55 -21.55
CA TRP A 318 9.02 -28.08 -20.73
C TRP A 318 8.62 -29.40 -20.04
N LEU A 319 7.40 -29.49 -19.50
CA LEU A 319 6.90 -30.73 -18.90
C LEU A 319 6.79 -31.87 -19.93
N CYS A 320 6.41 -31.57 -21.18
CA CYS A 320 6.44 -32.56 -22.27
C CYS A 320 7.87 -33.03 -22.53
N SER A 321 8.85 -32.12 -22.64
CA SER A 321 10.26 -32.47 -22.81
C SER A 321 10.81 -33.28 -21.63
N PHE A 322 10.36 -33.00 -20.40
CA PHE A 322 10.71 -33.79 -19.23
C PHE A 322 10.16 -35.22 -19.31
N ILE A 323 8.90 -35.39 -19.74
CA ILE A 323 8.31 -36.73 -19.91
C ILE A 323 9.03 -37.51 -21.02
N GLU A 324 9.38 -36.86 -22.14
CA GLU A 324 10.18 -37.49 -23.19
C GLU A 324 11.53 -38.00 -22.69
N HIS A 325 12.23 -37.18 -21.90
CA HIS A 325 13.49 -37.57 -21.24
C HIS A 325 13.26 -38.72 -20.25
N TRP A 326 12.28 -38.57 -19.36
CA TRP A 326 11.99 -39.51 -18.29
C TRP A 326 11.59 -40.91 -18.79
N ASP A 327 10.72 -40.99 -19.80
CA ASP A 327 10.31 -42.26 -20.41
C ASP A 327 11.45 -42.92 -21.21
N GLY A 328 12.42 -42.13 -21.67
CA GLY A 328 13.63 -42.61 -22.35
C GLY A 328 14.69 -43.20 -21.41
N LEU A 329 14.58 -43.01 -20.09
CA LEU A 329 15.51 -43.57 -19.11
C LEU A 329 15.26 -45.08 -18.91
N ASP A 330 16.33 -45.81 -18.67
CA ASP A 330 16.22 -47.21 -18.24
C ASP A 330 15.55 -47.31 -16.85
N ALA A 331 15.07 -48.51 -16.51
CA ALA A 331 14.31 -48.73 -15.27
C ALA A 331 15.16 -48.51 -14.01
N GLU A 332 16.43 -48.88 -14.04
CA GLU A 332 17.35 -48.74 -12.89
C GLU A 332 17.60 -47.27 -12.58
N THR A 333 17.86 -46.45 -13.61
CA THR A 333 18.05 -45.00 -13.48
C THR A 333 16.77 -44.31 -12.97
N ARG A 334 15.58 -44.72 -13.42
CA ARG A 334 14.31 -44.17 -12.91
C ARG A 334 14.05 -44.54 -11.47
N ASP A 335 14.24 -45.80 -11.10
CA ASP A 335 14.01 -46.26 -9.73
C ASP A 335 14.99 -45.58 -8.76
N ALA A 336 16.26 -45.41 -9.16
CA ALA A 336 17.24 -44.65 -8.40
C ALA A 336 16.82 -43.17 -8.24
N ALA A 337 16.37 -42.52 -9.32
CA ALA A 337 15.89 -41.15 -9.27
C ALA A 337 14.58 -40.99 -8.45
N LEU A 338 13.71 -42.00 -8.39
CA LEU A 338 12.53 -41.99 -7.51
C LEU A 338 12.86 -42.27 -6.04
N GLY A 339 14.02 -42.87 -5.76
CA GLY A 339 14.53 -43.09 -4.40
C GLY A 339 15.38 -41.94 -3.85
N ASP A 340 15.95 -41.10 -4.71
CA ASP A 340 16.86 -40.01 -4.33
C ASP A 340 16.43 -38.66 -4.94
N PRO A 341 16.08 -37.65 -4.12
CA PRO A 341 15.66 -36.33 -4.58
C PRO A 341 16.72 -35.58 -5.39
N TRP A 342 18.01 -35.81 -5.15
CA TRP A 342 19.10 -35.17 -5.87
C TRP A 342 19.31 -35.80 -7.25
N LEU A 343 19.23 -37.13 -7.35
CA LEU A 343 19.24 -37.82 -8.65
C LEU A 343 18.01 -37.43 -9.47
N PHE A 344 16.83 -37.28 -8.85
CA PHE A 344 15.65 -36.74 -9.51
C PHE A 344 15.90 -35.33 -10.08
N ARG A 345 16.51 -34.45 -9.27
CA ARG A 345 16.86 -33.08 -9.71
C ARG A 345 17.81 -33.09 -10.90
N GLU A 346 18.83 -33.95 -10.91
CA GLU A 346 19.73 -34.10 -12.06
C GLU A 346 18.97 -34.44 -13.34
N GLN A 347 17.97 -35.34 -13.26
CA GLN A 347 17.12 -35.64 -14.42
C GLN A 347 16.30 -34.43 -14.88
N THR A 348 15.84 -33.58 -13.97
CA THR A 348 15.14 -32.34 -14.37
C THR A 348 16.09 -31.31 -15.02
N ILE A 349 17.35 -31.22 -14.58
CA ILE A 349 18.35 -30.29 -15.13
C ILE A 349 18.77 -30.72 -16.54
N ALA A 350 18.85 -32.03 -16.79
CA ALA A 350 19.27 -32.60 -18.07
C ALA A 350 18.34 -32.22 -19.26
N VAL A 351 17.10 -31.80 -19.00
CA VAL A 351 16.09 -31.47 -20.02
C VAL A 351 16.36 -30.10 -20.67
N ASP A 352 16.32 -29.03 -19.87
CA ASP A 352 16.56 -27.65 -20.33
C ASP A 352 16.78 -26.73 -19.11
N PRO A 353 17.97 -26.11 -18.97
CA PRO A 353 18.26 -25.19 -17.87
C PRO A 353 17.54 -23.82 -17.96
N ALA A 354 16.89 -23.50 -19.09
CA ALA A 354 16.29 -22.18 -19.34
C ALA A 354 14.88 -21.96 -18.74
N SER A 355 14.31 -22.97 -18.07
CA SER A 355 12.96 -22.93 -17.49
C SER A 355 12.93 -23.23 -15.96
N PRO A 356 13.68 -22.48 -15.14
CA PRO A 356 13.92 -22.82 -13.73
C PRO A 356 12.67 -22.78 -12.84
N ALA A 357 11.62 -22.05 -13.23
CA ALA A 357 10.41 -21.87 -12.42
C ALA A 357 9.53 -23.11 -12.37
N ILE A 358 9.22 -23.72 -13.53
CA ILE A 358 8.43 -24.96 -13.58
C ILE A 358 9.24 -26.14 -13.03
N GLN A 359 10.55 -26.15 -13.28
CA GLN A 359 11.47 -27.13 -12.70
C GLN A 359 11.43 -27.08 -11.17
N SER A 360 11.64 -25.90 -10.57
CA SER A 360 11.58 -25.72 -9.11
C SER A 360 10.21 -26.09 -8.54
N SER A 361 9.13 -25.78 -9.29
CA SER A 361 7.77 -26.18 -8.92
C SER A 361 7.60 -27.69 -8.90
N LEU A 362 8.08 -28.41 -9.92
CA LEU A 362 8.01 -29.86 -9.98
C LEU A 362 8.80 -30.49 -8.82
N LEU A 363 10.02 -30.02 -8.59
CA LEU A 363 10.86 -30.47 -7.48
C LEU A 363 10.20 -30.29 -6.11
N ALA A 364 9.60 -29.13 -5.85
CA ALA A 364 8.92 -28.85 -4.59
C ALA A 364 7.61 -29.63 -4.41
N LEU A 365 6.94 -30.05 -5.50
CA LEU A 365 5.76 -30.91 -5.44
C LEU A 365 6.12 -32.38 -5.19
N THR A 366 7.20 -32.87 -5.81
CA THR A 366 7.66 -34.27 -5.66
C THR A 366 8.40 -34.50 -4.35
N TRP A 367 9.28 -33.57 -3.96
CA TRP A 367 10.18 -33.70 -2.80
C TRP A 367 10.12 -32.45 -1.92
N PRO A 368 8.97 -32.15 -1.29
CA PRO A 368 8.77 -30.93 -0.51
C PRO A 368 9.65 -30.86 0.75
N SER A 369 10.18 -31.99 1.21
CA SER A 369 11.12 -32.07 2.34
C SER A 369 12.55 -31.76 1.92
N VAL A 370 12.86 -31.56 0.64
CA VAL A 370 14.22 -31.28 0.16
C VAL A 370 14.27 -29.97 -0.61
N PHE A 371 13.27 -29.70 -1.46
CA PHE A 371 13.25 -28.49 -2.27
C PHE A 371 12.23 -27.47 -1.78
N GLU A 372 12.67 -26.22 -1.65
CA GLU A 372 11.84 -25.11 -1.22
C GLU A 372 10.78 -24.72 -2.26
N ARG A 373 9.63 -24.23 -1.78
CA ARG A 373 8.49 -23.75 -2.60
C ARG A 373 8.74 -22.37 -3.23
N ILE A 374 9.97 -22.13 -3.65
CA ILE A 374 10.43 -20.87 -4.25
C ILE A 374 10.73 -21.17 -5.71
N VAL A 375 9.96 -20.60 -6.62
CA VAL A 375 10.17 -20.81 -8.08
C VAL A 375 11.06 -19.76 -8.73
N SER A 376 11.26 -18.62 -8.05
CA SER A 376 12.13 -17.54 -8.53
C SER A 376 13.58 -17.80 -8.11
N THR A 377 14.48 -18.01 -9.07
CA THR A 377 15.92 -18.11 -8.80
C THR A 377 16.44 -16.84 -8.14
N ALA A 378 15.93 -15.67 -8.52
CA ALA A 378 16.30 -14.40 -7.90
C ALA A 378 15.91 -14.34 -6.42
N ASP A 379 14.74 -14.87 -6.06
CA ASP A 379 14.29 -14.95 -4.67
C ASP A 379 15.12 -15.96 -3.88
N LYS A 380 15.39 -17.15 -4.46
CA LYS A 380 16.30 -18.15 -3.86
C LYS A 380 17.66 -17.54 -3.51
N THR A 381 18.25 -16.81 -4.45
CA THR A 381 19.54 -16.12 -4.25
C THR A 381 19.45 -15.07 -3.14
N LYS A 382 18.43 -14.20 -3.17
CA LYS A 382 18.26 -13.16 -2.14
C LYS A 382 18.06 -13.75 -0.75
N ILE A 383 17.26 -14.80 -0.62
CA ILE A 383 17.04 -15.51 0.65
C ILE A 383 18.36 -16.12 1.13
N ARG A 384 19.03 -16.88 0.26
CA ARG A 384 20.33 -17.49 0.56
C ARG A 384 21.36 -16.46 1.02
N ASP A 385 21.48 -15.34 0.30
CA ASP A 385 22.42 -14.26 0.64
C ASP A 385 22.06 -13.56 1.95
N THR A 386 20.77 -13.37 2.21
CA THR A 386 20.26 -12.74 3.43
C THR A 386 20.61 -13.54 4.67
N PHE A 387 20.53 -14.88 4.60
CA PHE A 387 20.77 -15.78 5.73
C PHE A 387 22.12 -16.52 5.66
N ALA A 388 22.98 -16.21 4.68
CA ALA A 388 24.30 -16.80 4.52
C ALA A 388 25.17 -16.83 5.80
N PRO A 389 25.14 -15.82 6.71
CA PRO A 389 25.88 -15.88 7.97
C PRO A 389 25.54 -17.06 8.91
N VAL A 390 24.38 -17.71 8.71
CA VAL A 390 23.96 -18.90 9.47
C VAL A 390 24.66 -20.17 8.97
N LEU A 391 25.22 -20.16 7.75
CA LEU A 391 25.90 -21.31 7.15
C LEU A 391 27.34 -21.46 7.69
N PRO A 392 27.70 -22.60 8.32
CA PRO A 392 29.00 -22.78 8.98
C PRO A 392 30.22 -22.64 8.05
N SER A 393 30.05 -23.02 6.78
CA SER A 393 31.09 -22.99 5.76
C SER A 393 30.81 -21.93 4.68
N GLY A 394 29.81 -21.06 4.92
CA GLY A 394 29.26 -20.16 3.92
C GLY A 394 28.50 -20.91 2.80
N PRO A 395 28.05 -20.18 1.76
CA PRO A 395 27.39 -20.76 0.60
C PRO A 395 28.25 -21.77 -0.16
N THR A 396 27.66 -22.91 -0.52
CA THR A 396 28.34 -24.00 -1.25
C THR A 396 28.38 -23.77 -2.76
N GLY A 397 27.54 -22.86 -3.26
CA GLY A 397 27.36 -22.59 -4.69
C GLY A 397 26.20 -23.34 -5.34
N ASP A 398 25.60 -24.32 -4.63
CA ASP A 398 24.34 -24.94 -5.02
C ASP A 398 23.19 -24.35 -4.18
N LEU A 399 22.35 -23.53 -4.83
CA LEU A 399 21.26 -22.81 -4.18
C LEU A 399 20.28 -23.73 -3.43
N ASP A 400 19.95 -24.90 -3.99
CA ASP A 400 18.97 -25.80 -3.36
C ASP A 400 19.57 -26.49 -2.13
N ARG A 401 20.87 -26.83 -2.16
CA ARG A 401 21.59 -27.36 -0.99
C ARG A 401 21.77 -26.31 0.09
N ASP A 402 22.12 -25.08 -0.30
CA ASP A 402 22.25 -23.97 0.63
C ASP A 402 20.92 -23.66 1.32
N LEU A 403 19.80 -23.67 0.59
CA LEU A 403 18.47 -23.46 1.17
C LEU A 403 18.04 -24.60 2.10
N LEU A 404 18.33 -25.86 1.74
CA LEU A 404 18.09 -27.01 2.62
C LEU A 404 18.88 -26.87 3.93
N HIS A 405 20.19 -26.59 3.83
CA HIS A 405 21.05 -26.41 5.00
C HIS A 405 20.59 -25.23 5.87
N LEU A 406 20.14 -24.13 5.25
CA LEU A 406 19.55 -23.01 5.96
C LEU A 406 18.31 -23.48 6.72
N ARG A 407 17.37 -24.16 6.07
CA ARG A 407 16.15 -24.65 6.74
C ARG A 407 16.49 -25.57 7.91
N ASP A 408 17.34 -26.56 7.70
CA ASP A 408 17.69 -27.54 8.74
C ASP A 408 18.44 -26.88 9.92
N ARG A 409 19.16 -25.78 9.68
CA ARG A 409 19.80 -24.99 10.74
C ARG A 409 18.85 -24.06 11.47
N LEU A 410 17.93 -23.43 10.75
CA LEU A 410 16.96 -22.49 11.28
C LEU A 410 15.84 -23.21 12.05
N ASP A 411 15.55 -24.46 11.68
CA ASP A 411 14.55 -25.32 12.30
C ASP A 411 15.08 -26.76 12.52
N PRO A 412 16.05 -26.95 13.43
CA PRO A 412 16.68 -28.25 13.65
C PRO A 412 15.74 -29.32 14.25
N GLN A 413 14.62 -28.91 14.82
CA GLN A 413 13.60 -29.81 15.38
C GLN A 413 12.41 -30.05 14.43
N GLY A 414 12.31 -29.33 13.31
CA GLY A 414 11.19 -29.47 12.37
C GLY A 414 9.88 -28.83 12.84
N HIS A 415 9.94 -27.97 13.87
CA HIS A 415 8.80 -27.37 14.56
C HIS A 415 8.49 -25.96 14.06
N LEU A 416 9.47 -25.24 13.49
CA LEU A 416 9.33 -23.90 12.93
C LEU A 416 8.93 -23.99 11.45
N ASP A 417 7.72 -23.56 11.14
CA ASP A 417 7.29 -23.49 9.75
C ASP A 417 7.89 -22.28 9.02
N ILE A 418 9.00 -22.51 8.32
CA ILE A 418 9.65 -21.49 7.49
C ILE A 418 8.89 -21.35 6.16
N ASP A 419 7.98 -20.36 6.12
CA ASP A 419 7.48 -19.81 4.85
C ASP A 419 8.22 -18.51 4.54
N TRP A 420 9.17 -18.57 3.61
CA TRP A 420 10.00 -17.44 3.19
C TRP A 420 9.18 -16.25 2.66
N TYR A 421 7.94 -16.47 2.23
CA TYR A 421 7.07 -15.43 1.70
C TYR A 421 6.14 -14.80 2.73
N LEU A 422 6.16 -15.27 3.98
CA LEU A 422 5.43 -14.71 5.11
C LEU A 422 6.37 -14.10 6.17
N PRO A 423 5.90 -13.11 6.94
CA PRO A 423 6.65 -12.61 8.10
C PRO A 423 6.89 -13.73 9.15
N PRO A 424 8.02 -13.70 9.88
CA PRO A 424 9.06 -12.66 9.83
C PRO A 424 10.01 -12.78 8.63
N TRP A 425 10.09 -13.94 7.98
CA TRP A 425 11.07 -14.26 6.95
C TRP A 425 11.02 -13.35 5.73
N SER A 426 9.83 -13.05 5.21
CA SER A 426 9.67 -12.21 4.03
C SER A 426 10.21 -10.80 4.23
N THR A 427 10.08 -10.27 5.45
CA THR A 427 10.56 -8.93 5.82
C THR A 427 12.08 -8.85 5.75
N GLU A 428 12.77 -9.97 5.95
CA GLU A 428 14.23 -10.04 5.97
C GLU A 428 14.87 -9.85 4.60
N TRP A 429 14.35 -10.52 3.57
CA TRP A 429 15.00 -10.58 2.26
C TRP A 429 14.29 -9.73 1.19
N ARG A 430 13.03 -9.33 1.40
CA ARG A 430 12.34 -8.37 0.51
C ARG A 430 12.63 -6.91 0.86
N GLY A 431 13.03 -6.65 2.11
CA GLY A 431 13.14 -5.30 2.66
C GLY A 431 11.77 -4.76 3.06
N ALA A 432 11.71 -3.97 4.13
CA ALA A 432 10.53 -3.17 4.44
C ALA A 432 10.51 -1.94 3.52
N ASP A 433 9.39 -1.69 2.83
CA ASP A 433 9.13 -0.39 2.24
C ASP A 433 9.23 0.65 3.37
N ARG A 434 10.20 1.57 3.25
CA ARG A 434 10.32 2.69 4.18
C ARG A 434 9.22 3.67 3.83
N ASP A 435 8.08 3.52 4.51
CA ASP A 435 7.04 4.52 4.47
C ASP A 435 7.54 5.77 5.20
N ASP A 436 7.70 6.87 4.46
CA ASP A 436 8.25 8.14 4.96
C ASP A 436 7.26 8.91 5.86
N ALA A 437 6.03 8.43 6.01
CA ALA A 437 5.03 8.98 6.93
C ALA A 437 5.50 8.91 8.41
N LEU A 438 5.19 9.95 9.20
CA LEU A 438 5.34 9.93 10.66
C LEU A 438 4.51 8.76 11.21
N ALA A 439 5.13 7.92 12.03
CA ALA A 439 4.48 6.80 12.68
C ALA A 439 4.47 6.99 14.20
N ALA A 440 3.65 6.19 14.87
CA ALA A 440 3.78 5.96 16.29
C ALA A 440 4.42 4.60 16.57
N TRP A 441 4.94 4.45 17.77
CA TRP A 441 5.55 3.21 18.24
C TRP A 441 4.88 2.78 19.53
N CYS A 442 4.24 1.61 19.50
CA CYS A 442 3.91 0.89 20.72
C CYS A 442 5.20 0.24 21.21
N VAL A 443 5.61 0.57 22.43
CA VAL A 443 6.83 0.02 23.03
C VAL A 443 6.49 -0.70 24.33
N PRO A 444 7.22 -1.77 24.67
CA PRO A 444 7.04 -2.48 25.92
C PRO A 444 7.20 -1.57 27.14
N SER A 445 6.45 -1.83 28.20
CA SER A 445 6.52 -1.06 29.45
C SER A 445 7.95 -1.09 30.04
N ARG A 446 8.59 -2.27 29.97
CA ARG A 446 9.98 -2.52 30.37
C ARG A 446 11.03 -1.74 29.57
N ALA A 447 10.65 -1.18 28.41
CA ALA A 447 11.53 -0.33 27.62
C ALA A 447 11.61 1.11 28.16
N VAL A 448 10.69 1.52 29.04
CA VAL A 448 10.66 2.88 29.61
C VAL A 448 11.57 2.97 30.84
N LEU A 449 12.52 3.90 30.79
CA LEU A 449 13.50 4.18 31.86
C LEU A 449 13.39 5.65 32.27
N GLY A 450 12.33 5.98 33.01
CA GLY A 450 11.99 7.37 33.36
C GLY A 450 11.54 8.15 32.12
N ASP A 451 12.31 9.15 31.72
CA ASP A 451 12.05 9.98 30.54
C ASP A 451 12.76 9.48 29.28
N THR A 452 13.29 8.26 29.30
CA THR A 452 13.92 7.63 28.13
C THR A 452 13.26 6.29 27.77
N ILE A 453 13.45 5.87 26.53
CA ILE A 453 13.15 4.52 26.05
C ILE A 453 14.44 3.82 25.64
N GLY A 454 14.61 2.56 26.00
CA GLY A 454 15.72 1.70 25.61
C GLY A 454 15.33 0.23 25.61
N PHE A 455 16.09 -0.62 24.93
CA PHE A 455 15.74 -2.05 24.81
C PHE A 455 16.63 -2.94 25.69
N PRO A 456 16.06 -3.70 26.65
CA PRO A 456 16.78 -4.74 27.38
C PRO A 456 17.22 -5.88 26.44
N GLY A 457 18.49 -6.29 26.47
CA GLY A 457 19.00 -7.38 25.63
C GLY A 457 19.31 -6.99 24.18
N ALA A 458 19.48 -5.68 23.91
CA ALA A 458 19.88 -5.16 22.61
C ALA A 458 21.14 -5.84 22.06
N ILE A 459 21.16 -6.06 20.75
CA ILE A 459 22.33 -6.59 20.06
C ILE A 459 23.39 -5.49 20.00
N THR A 460 24.60 -5.80 20.44
CA THR A 460 25.74 -4.88 20.34
C THR A 460 26.01 -4.56 18.88
N ALA A 461 25.76 -3.32 18.47
CA ALA A 461 25.97 -2.82 17.12
C ALA A 461 26.34 -1.33 17.16
N ASP A 462 27.03 -0.88 16.10
CA ASP A 462 27.42 0.52 15.95
C ASP A 462 26.20 1.44 15.81
N PHE A 463 26.40 2.70 16.19
CA PHE A 463 25.38 3.73 16.06
C PHE A 463 24.96 3.92 14.60
N GLY A 464 23.65 4.06 14.35
CA GLY A 464 23.11 4.22 13.00
C GLY A 464 23.24 2.97 12.13
N ALA A 465 23.67 1.83 12.71
CA ALA A 465 23.70 0.57 12.01
C ALA A 465 22.31 0.28 11.43
N SER A 466 22.30 -0.05 10.15
CA SER A 466 21.08 -0.50 9.50
C SER A 466 20.60 -1.79 10.16
N ARG A 467 19.29 -2.04 10.12
CA ARG A 467 18.71 -3.32 10.52
C ARG A 467 19.46 -4.51 9.92
N ALA A 468 19.87 -4.40 8.64
CA ALA A 468 20.63 -5.43 7.95
C ALA A 468 22.02 -5.67 8.58
N ALA A 469 22.75 -4.61 8.97
CA ALA A 469 24.03 -4.74 9.65
C ALA A 469 23.87 -5.41 11.02
N ILE A 470 22.88 -4.97 11.81
CA ILE A 470 22.54 -5.54 13.13
C ILE A 470 22.21 -7.03 12.99
N ARG A 471 21.38 -7.39 12.00
CA ARG A 471 21.04 -8.78 11.68
C ARG A 471 22.26 -9.62 11.35
N THR A 472 23.11 -9.15 10.44
CA THR A 472 24.30 -9.91 10.02
C THR A 472 25.19 -10.23 11.22
N THR A 473 25.43 -9.25 12.09
CA THR A 473 26.19 -9.46 13.33
C THR A 473 25.51 -10.43 14.30
N ALA A 474 24.19 -10.33 14.44
CA ALA A 474 23.40 -11.20 15.31
C ALA A 474 23.42 -12.66 14.82
N LEU A 475 23.14 -12.88 13.54
CA LEU A 475 23.12 -14.20 12.91
C LEU A 475 24.50 -14.87 12.96
N ALA A 476 25.58 -14.11 12.76
CA ALA A 476 26.94 -14.65 12.83
C ALA A 476 27.33 -15.16 14.22
N ARG A 477 26.67 -14.68 15.28
CA ARG A 477 26.90 -15.09 16.68
C ARG A 477 25.85 -16.07 17.19
N TRP A 478 24.82 -16.35 16.40
CA TRP A 478 23.73 -17.23 16.79
C TRP A 478 24.20 -18.69 16.78
N ASN A 479 23.93 -19.40 17.86
CA ASN A 479 24.40 -20.77 18.09
C ASN A 479 23.24 -21.78 18.25
N GLY A 480 21.99 -21.35 18.02
CA GLY A 480 20.81 -22.19 18.17
C GLY A 480 20.26 -22.34 19.59
N ALA A 481 20.81 -21.62 20.58
CA ALA A 481 20.33 -21.70 21.97
C ALA A 481 18.95 -21.04 22.20
N GLU A 482 18.58 -20.07 21.34
CA GLU A 482 17.25 -19.46 21.30
C GLU A 482 16.64 -19.67 19.91
N PRO A 483 15.29 -19.75 19.77
CA PRO A 483 14.62 -19.75 18.48
C PRO A 483 15.01 -18.51 17.67
N ILE A 484 15.26 -18.68 16.37
CA ILE A 484 15.71 -17.57 15.53
C ILE A 484 14.65 -16.46 15.36
N SER A 485 13.37 -16.78 15.51
CA SER A 485 12.30 -15.78 15.58
C SER A 485 12.56 -14.76 16.70
N GLY A 486 12.95 -15.23 17.89
CA GLY A 486 13.30 -14.38 19.04
C GLY A 486 14.55 -13.53 18.77
N LEU A 487 15.55 -14.09 18.09
CA LEU A 487 16.73 -13.32 17.66
C LEU A 487 16.35 -12.21 16.66
N LEU A 488 15.51 -12.51 15.66
CA LEU A 488 15.06 -11.53 14.66
C LEU A 488 14.20 -10.43 15.30
N GLN A 489 13.37 -10.76 16.27
CA GLN A 489 12.62 -9.77 17.05
C GLN A 489 13.54 -8.84 17.86
N ARG A 490 14.64 -9.38 18.41
CA ARG A 490 15.68 -8.57 19.06
C ARG A 490 16.42 -7.68 18.06
N VAL A 491 16.67 -8.17 16.84
CA VAL A 491 17.20 -7.36 15.73
C VAL A 491 16.25 -6.20 15.42
N ASP A 492 14.95 -6.46 15.30
CA ASP A 492 13.92 -5.44 15.04
C ASP A 492 13.86 -4.39 16.12
N SER A 493 13.81 -4.82 17.39
CA SER A 493 13.76 -3.91 18.54
C SER A 493 15.04 -3.08 18.66
N THR A 494 16.20 -3.68 18.41
CA THR A 494 17.49 -2.97 18.38
C THR A 494 17.54 -1.95 17.23
N ALA A 495 17.07 -2.33 16.04
CA ALA A 495 17.03 -1.44 14.88
C ALA A 495 16.03 -0.30 15.05
N ALA A 496 14.86 -0.56 15.64
CA ALA A 496 13.85 0.44 15.95
C ALA A 496 14.46 1.56 16.80
N VAL A 497 15.18 1.20 17.86
CA VAL A 497 15.82 2.17 18.76
C VAL A 497 17.01 2.88 18.09
N LEU A 498 17.91 2.14 17.41
CA LEU A 498 19.17 2.68 16.89
C LEU A 498 19.03 3.51 15.61
N SER A 499 18.10 3.14 14.71
CA SER A 499 18.00 3.75 13.38
C SER A 499 16.57 3.92 12.85
N GLY A 500 15.57 3.29 13.47
CA GLY A 500 14.17 3.33 13.03
C GLY A 500 13.37 4.54 13.51
N MET A 501 13.43 4.83 14.81
CA MET A 501 12.62 5.88 15.45
C MET A 501 13.14 7.29 15.18
N ARG A 502 12.27 8.18 14.70
CA ARG A 502 12.61 9.57 14.35
C ARG A 502 12.12 10.57 15.41
N PRO A 503 12.87 11.65 15.68
CA PRO A 503 12.36 12.76 16.49
C PRO A 503 11.00 13.24 15.99
N GLY A 504 10.05 13.45 16.90
CA GLY A 504 8.66 13.83 16.59
C GLY A 504 7.68 12.67 16.44
N GLU A 505 8.14 11.42 16.40
CA GLU A 505 7.26 10.24 16.40
C GLU A 505 6.66 10.01 17.81
N GLN A 506 5.41 9.55 17.85
CA GLN A 506 4.72 9.23 19.11
C GLN A 506 5.20 7.88 19.66
N ILE A 507 5.28 7.79 20.98
CA ILE A 507 5.57 6.59 21.74
C ILE A 507 4.35 6.31 22.61
N LEU A 508 3.76 5.13 22.47
CA LEU A 508 2.66 4.65 23.29
C LEU A 508 3.16 3.53 24.18
N VAL A 509 2.77 3.58 25.45
CA VAL A 509 3.11 2.56 26.45
C VAL A 509 1.89 2.28 27.31
N ARG A 510 1.57 1.00 27.49
CA ARG A 510 0.59 0.55 28.48
C ARG A 510 1.35 0.25 29.78
N ASP A 511 0.95 0.91 30.87
CA ASP A 511 1.40 0.60 32.22
C ASP A 511 0.19 0.32 33.13
N ASP A 512 0.42 -0.03 34.40
CA ASP A 512 -0.63 -0.37 35.38
C ASP A 512 -1.67 0.74 35.60
N ARG A 513 -1.40 1.97 35.15
CA ARG A 513 -2.28 3.14 35.30
C ARG A 513 -2.94 3.55 33.98
N GLY A 514 -2.82 2.74 32.92
CA GLY A 514 -3.38 2.98 31.60
C GLY A 514 -2.35 3.36 30.54
N ILE A 515 -2.79 3.98 29.45
CA ILE A 515 -1.94 4.21 28.27
C ILE A 515 -1.32 5.61 28.33
N ARG A 516 0.01 5.65 28.35
CA ARG A 516 0.80 6.88 28.23
C ARG A 516 1.16 7.13 26.78
N VAL A 517 1.03 8.38 26.37
CA VAL A 517 1.51 8.86 25.08
C VAL A 517 2.66 9.83 25.33
N GLY A 518 3.71 9.74 24.53
CA GLY A 518 4.81 10.68 24.55
C GLY A 518 5.33 10.97 23.16
N THR A 519 6.06 12.06 23.01
CA THR A 519 6.69 12.44 21.74
C THR A 519 8.20 12.30 21.86
N LEU A 520 8.81 11.59 20.92
CA LEU A 520 10.25 11.35 20.91
C LEU A 520 11.03 12.66 20.65
N ARG A 521 11.95 13.05 21.53
CA ARG A 521 12.69 14.31 21.39
C ARG A 521 13.89 14.17 20.45
N SER A 522 14.31 15.29 19.85
CA SER A 522 15.67 15.42 19.30
C SER A 522 16.66 15.50 20.47
N GLY A 523 17.52 14.50 20.64
CA GLY A 523 18.40 14.42 21.80
C GLY A 523 19.62 13.54 21.56
N ARG A 524 20.69 13.79 22.33
CA ARG A 524 21.99 13.12 22.23
C ARG A 524 21.86 11.66 22.65
N TRP A 525 22.39 10.78 21.81
CA TRP A 525 22.53 9.35 22.04
C TRP A 525 23.60 9.12 23.11
N MET A 526 23.23 8.54 24.26
CA MET A 526 24.17 8.23 25.34
C MET A 526 24.90 6.92 24.99
N PRO A 527 26.24 6.92 24.79
CA PRO A 527 26.98 5.70 24.49
C PRO A 527 27.08 4.80 25.74
N GLY A 528 26.87 3.49 25.57
CA GLY A 528 26.95 2.47 26.62
C GLY A 528 26.07 1.25 26.32
N ASP A 529 26.07 0.23 27.19
CA ASP A 529 25.39 -1.08 27.01
C ASP A 529 23.87 -1.04 26.75
N ARG A 530 23.24 0.14 26.72
CA ARG A 530 21.83 0.34 26.40
C ARG A 530 21.66 1.62 25.59
N ALA A 531 21.40 1.51 24.29
CA ALA A 531 20.98 2.64 23.49
C ALA A 531 19.63 3.17 24.02
N GLN A 532 19.58 4.46 24.36
CA GLN A 532 18.39 5.10 24.93
C GLN A 532 18.01 6.38 24.17
N ARG A 533 16.72 6.70 24.15
CA ARG A 533 16.15 7.91 23.52
C ARG A 533 15.21 8.66 24.46
N SER A 534 15.35 9.99 24.55
CA SER A 534 14.49 10.81 25.39
C SER A 534 13.08 10.98 24.81
N VAL A 535 12.06 10.85 25.66
CA VAL A 535 10.64 11.01 25.34
C VAL A 535 10.08 12.17 26.17
N ARG A 536 9.27 13.03 25.54
CA ARG A 536 8.40 13.97 26.25
C ARG A 536 7.07 13.26 26.49
N TRP A 537 6.79 12.85 27.71
CA TRP A 537 5.47 12.29 28.05
C TRP A 537 4.42 13.40 28.13
N GLU A 538 3.22 13.11 27.63
CA GLU A 538 2.03 13.93 27.86
C GLU A 538 1.54 13.72 29.31
N GLU A 539 0.89 14.72 29.89
CA GLU A 539 0.35 14.65 31.26
C GLU A 539 -0.90 13.75 31.31
N ASP A 540 -1.75 13.86 30.30
CA ASP A 540 -3.00 13.11 30.20
C ASP A 540 -2.78 11.72 29.62
N ARG A 541 -3.48 10.75 30.19
CA ARG A 541 -3.50 9.35 29.74
C ARG A 541 -4.66 9.13 28.78
N VAL A 542 -4.46 8.23 27.82
CA VAL A 542 -5.50 7.87 26.86
C VAL A 542 -6.26 6.65 27.39
N PRO A 543 -7.60 6.70 27.47
CA PRO A 543 -8.38 5.54 27.88
C PRO A 543 -8.38 4.48 26.76
N GLU A 544 -8.42 3.21 27.13
CA GLU A 544 -8.24 2.09 26.18
C GLU A 544 -9.35 2.05 25.13
N ASP A 545 -10.58 2.40 25.52
CA ASP A 545 -11.76 2.46 24.64
C ASP A 545 -11.68 3.55 23.55
N ALA A 546 -10.77 4.52 23.70
CA ALA A 546 -10.51 5.54 22.70
C ALA A 546 -9.48 5.13 21.63
N LEU A 547 -8.86 3.95 21.75
CA LEU A 547 -7.84 3.48 20.83
C LEU A 547 -8.39 2.45 19.83
N PRO A 548 -7.90 2.45 18.58
CA PRO A 548 -8.16 1.36 17.65
C PRO A 548 -7.68 0.03 18.24
N GLN A 549 -8.46 -1.04 18.04
CA GLN A 549 -8.11 -2.38 18.53
C GLN A 549 -6.70 -2.81 18.10
N ALA A 550 -6.28 -2.48 16.87
CA ALA A 550 -4.93 -2.79 16.39
C ALA A 550 -3.80 -2.16 17.23
N VAL A 551 -4.05 -0.98 17.82
CA VAL A 551 -3.09 -0.32 18.72
C VAL A 551 -3.10 -0.98 20.10
N LEU A 552 -4.27 -1.38 20.61
CA LEU A 552 -4.38 -2.13 21.85
C LEU A 552 -3.71 -3.51 21.75
N ASP A 553 -3.90 -4.19 20.62
CA ASP A 553 -3.25 -5.46 20.31
C ASP A 553 -1.72 -5.28 20.26
N ALA A 554 -1.25 -4.18 19.67
CA ALA A 554 0.17 -3.84 19.65
C ALA A 554 0.73 -3.51 21.05
N LEU A 555 -0.02 -2.77 21.88
CA LEU A 555 0.37 -2.43 23.25
C LEU A 555 0.33 -3.61 24.21
N SER A 556 -0.45 -4.65 23.90
CA SER A 556 -0.50 -5.88 24.69
C SER A 556 0.73 -6.77 24.49
N ARG A 557 1.57 -6.46 23.49
CA ARG A 557 2.82 -7.17 23.21
C ARG A 557 3.99 -6.54 23.96
N ASP A 558 4.30 -7.06 25.15
CA ASP A 558 5.41 -6.55 25.99
C ASP A 558 6.81 -7.01 25.51
N ASP A 559 6.88 -7.70 24.38
CA ASP A 559 8.08 -8.28 23.80
C ASP A 559 8.60 -7.53 22.55
N ALA A 560 7.78 -6.68 21.92
CA ALA A 560 8.06 -6.11 20.60
C ALA A 560 7.90 -4.58 20.51
N PHE A 561 8.73 -3.95 19.69
CA PHE A 561 8.56 -2.57 19.26
C PHE A 561 7.72 -2.55 17.99
N ILE A 562 6.49 -2.07 18.09
CA ILE A 562 5.54 -2.16 16.99
C ILE A 562 5.23 -0.78 16.46
N ARG A 563 5.53 -0.59 15.18
CA ARG A 563 5.16 0.63 14.45
C ARG A 563 3.67 0.58 14.15
N VAL A 564 2.94 1.59 14.57
CA VAL A 564 1.49 1.75 14.34
C VAL A 564 1.23 3.10 13.69
N GLU A 565 0.02 3.27 13.13
CA GLU A 565 -0.43 4.59 12.70
C GLU A 565 -0.46 5.53 13.92
N PRO A 566 -0.02 6.79 13.76
CA PRO A 566 -0.08 7.74 14.85
C PRO A 566 -1.52 7.92 15.30
N LEU A 567 -1.72 7.96 16.62
CA LEU A 567 -3.04 8.21 17.16
C LEU A 567 -3.49 9.58 16.67
N SER A 568 -4.61 9.58 15.95
CA SER A 568 -5.44 10.77 15.83
C SER A 568 -6.01 11.04 17.21
N MET A 569 -5.20 11.67 18.07
CA MET A 569 -5.71 12.30 19.27
C MET A 569 -6.93 13.11 18.84
N PRO A 570 -8.05 13.08 19.60
CA PRO A 570 -9.20 13.91 19.29
C PRO A 570 -8.65 15.27 18.95
N THR A 571 -8.84 15.68 17.68
CA THR A 571 -8.36 16.97 17.24
C THR A 571 -8.97 17.91 18.24
N PRO A 572 -8.20 18.67 19.04
CA PRO A 572 -8.81 19.79 19.73
C PRO A 572 -9.53 20.53 18.61
N THR A 573 -10.87 20.57 18.69
CA THR A 573 -11.69 21.44 17.84
C THR A 573 -10.90 22.73 17.78
N PRO A 574 -10.40 23.19 16.62
CA PRO A 574 -9.35 24.17 16.60
C PRO A 574 -9.84 25.41 17.34
N THR A 575 -9.42 25.54 18.59
CA THR A 575 -9.60 26.74 19.38
C THR A 575 -8.51 27.65 18.83
N ASP A 576 -8.91 28.49 17.89
CA ASP A 576 -8.19 29.67 17.42
C ASP A 576 -6.70 29.45 17.07
N LEU A 577 -6.41 28.79 15.94
CA LEU A 577 -5.09 28.95 15.32
C LEU A 577 -4.93 30.42 14.90
N ARG A 578 -4.20 31.18 15.72
CA ARG A 578 -3.81 32.58 15.48
C ARG A 578 -2.46 32.63 14.76
N LEU A 579 -2.36 33.48 13.74
CA LEU A 579 -1.06 33.78 13.14
C LEU A 579 -0.26 34.68 14.10
N PRO A 580 1.07 34.56 14.17
CA PRO A 580 1.87 35.48 14.95
C PRO A 580 1.64 36.91 14.44
N ARG A 581 1.45 37.85 15.36
CA ARG A 581 1.24 39.26 15.01
C ARG A 581 2.57 39.92 14.67
N PRO A 582 2.67 40.64 13.53
CA PRO A 582 3.86 41.41 13.16
C PRO A 582 4.42 42.25 14.30
N THR A 583 5.68 41.97 14.67
CA THR A 583 6.41 42.76 15.66
C THR A 583 6.93 44.05 15.03
N ALA A 584 7.26 45.04 15.86
CA ALA A 584 7.91 46.28 15.39
C ALA A 584 9.24 45.99 14.69
N GLU A 585 10.02 45.03 15.21
CA GLU A 585 11.28 44.57 14.61
C GLU A 585 11.08 43.94 13.23
N PHE A 586 10.07 43.09 13.07
CA PHE A 586 9.74 42.48 11.78
C PHE A 586 9.32 43.53 10.76
N ALA A 587 8.44 44.46 11.15
CA ALA A 587 8.01 45.56 10.29
C ALA A 587 9.19 46.47 9.88
N ALA A 588 10.06 46.81 10.83
CA ALA A 588 11.26 47.61 10.58
C ALA A 588 12.22 46.90 9.60
N GLY A 589 12.44 45.59 9.76
CA GLY A 589 13.30 44.80 8.87
C GLY A 589 12.79 44.72 7.43
N LEU A 590 11.48 44.92 7.21
CA LEU A 590 10.90 45.02 5.87
C LEU A 590 10.80 46.46 5.35
N HIS A 591 10.97 47.47 6.21
CA HIS A 591 10.68 48.88 5.96
C HIS A 591 9.21 49.14 5.55
N TYR A 592 8.30 48.31 6.06
CA TYR A 592 6.86 48.38 5.83
C TYR A 592 6.14 48.91 7.07
N ASP A 593 5.00 49.57 6.86
CA ASP A 593 4.18 50.08 7.95
C ASP A 593 3.56 48.90 8.73
N ARG A 594 3.79 48.85 10.04
CA ARG A 594 3.30 47.75 10.90
C ARG A 594 1.78 47.57 10.81
N ALA A 595 1.03 48.68 10.77
CA ALA A 595 -0.42 48.65 10.64
C ALA A 595 -0.91 47.91 9.38
N TRP A 596 -0.19 48.06 8.26
CA TRP A 596 -0.51 47.36 7.02
C TRP A 596 -0.18 45.87 7.14
N LEU A 597 0.97 45.51 7.73
CA LEU A 597 1.32 44.11 7.96
C LEU A 597 0.32 43.42 8.91
N ASP A 598 -0.11 44.13 9.96
CA ASP A 598 -1.11 43.64 10.91
C ASP A 598 -2.45 43.37 10.22
N ASP A 599 -2.90 44.26 9.34
CA ASP A 599 -4.12 44.10 8.54
C ASP A 599 -4.02 42.91 7.58
N VAL A 600 -2.93 42.82 6.80
CA VAL A 600 -2.65 41.66 5.93
C VAL A 600 -2.65 40.35 6.72
N THR A 601 -2.01 40.32 7.89
CA THR A 601 -1.97 39.11 8.73
C THR A 601 -3.35 38.77 9.29
N ALA A 602 -4.14 39.76 9.70
CA ALA A 602 -5.50 39.53 10.19
C ALA A 602 -6.42 38.96 9.10
N VAL A 603 -6.36 39.53 7.89
CA VAL A 603 -7.15 39.04 6.76
C VAL A 603 -6.69 37.65 6.31
N LEU A 604 -5.38 37.37 6.32
CA LEU A 604 -4.87 36.02 6.05
C LEU A 604 -5.34 35.02 7.12
N GLU A 605 -5.39 35.43 8.39
CA GLU A 605 -5.91 34.61 9.48
C GLU A 605 -7.41 34.31 9.31
N GLU A 606 -8.21 35.31 8.94
CA GLU A 606 -9.66 35.17 8.74
C GLU A 606 -9.99 34.36 7.47
N ARG A 607 -9.48 34.82 6.32
CA ARG A 607 -9.84 34.31 4.99
C ARG A 607 -9.04 33.09 4.58
N ARG A 608 -7.93 32.80 5.26
CA ARG A 608 -6.96 31.73 4.95
C ARG A 608 -6.28 31.85 3.58
N GLN A 609 -6.64 32.84 2.76
CA GLN A 609 -6.00 33.08 1.48
C GLN A 609 -6.04 34.55 1.04
N ILE A 610 -4.92 35.04 0.54
CA ILE A 610 -4.76 36.40 0.03
C ILE A 610 -4.00 36.41 -1.30
N ILE A 611 -4.14 37.46 -2.09
CA ILE A 611 -3.33 37.76 -3.27
C ILE A 611 -2.69 39.13 -3.09
N LEU A 612 -1.36 39.15 -3.17
CA LEU A 612 -0.56 40.37 -3.27
C LEU A 612 -0.42 40.72 -4.75
N PHE A 613 -0.95 41.86 -5.19
CA PHE A 613 -0.95 42.25 -6.60
C PHE A 613 -0.39 43.64 -6.83
N GLY A 614 0.02 43.93 -8.07
CA GLY A 614 0.48 45.25 -8.48
C GLY A 614 1.59 45.19 -9.55
N PRO A 615 2.16 46.34 -9.92
CA PRO A 615 3.19 46.43 -10.96
C PRO A 615 4.46 45.61 -10.62
N PRO A 616 5.28 45.25 -11.62
CA PRO A 616 6.52 44.51 -11.39
C PRO A 616 7.50 45.30 -10.50
N GLY A 617 8.30 44.58 -9.71
CA GLY A 617 9.33 45.20 -8.87
C GLY A 617 8.81 45.87 -7.58
N THR A 618 7.54 45.67 -7.19
CA THR A 618 6.97 46.23 -5.95
C THR A 618 7.19 45.37 -4.70
N GLY A 619 7.88 44.23 -4.82
CA GLY A 619 8.27 43.40 -3.68
C GLY A 619 7.22 42.36 -3.24
N LYS A 620 6.19 42.08 -4.04
CA LYS A 620 5.12 41.10 -3.74
C LYS A 620 5.67 39.74 -3.26
N THR A 621 6.53 39.11 -4.05
CA THR A 621 7.14 37.81 -3.71
C THR A 621 8.08 37.91 -2.50
N PHE A 622 8.74 39.06 -2.31
CA PHE A 622 9.58 39.30 -1.13
C PHE A 622 8.73 39.34 0.15
N VAL A 623 7.65 40.13 0.16
CA VAL A 623 6.74 40.26 1.30
C VAL A 623 6.00 38.95 1.57
N ALA A 624 5.51 38.25 0.54
CA ALA A 624 4.88 36.94 0.69
C ALA A 624 5.81 35.94 1.39
N ARG A 625 7.09 35.89 0.99
CA ARG A 625 8.09 35.02 1.61
C ARG A 625 8.43 35.44 3.04
N ALA A 626 8.50 36.73 3.31
CA ALA A 626 8.75 37.25 4.65
C ALA A 626 7.58 36.91 5.59
N LEU A 627 6.34 37.17 5.18
CA LEU A 627 5.13 36.83 5.94
C LEU A 627 5.03 35.33 6.18
N ALA A 628 5.27 34.50 5.17
CA ALA A 628 5.22 33.05 5.32
C ALA A 628 6.25 32.51 6.32
N ARG A 629 7.50 33.01 6.25
CA ARG A 629 8.57 32.62 7.18
C ARG A 629 8.35 33.13 8.60
N PHE A 630 7.66 34.26 8.74
CA PHE A 630 7.27 34.79 10.04
C PHE A 630 6.11 33.98 10.63
N ALA A 631 5.15 33.59 9.79
CA ALA A 631 3.96 32.85 10.18
C ALA A 631 4.22 31.36 10.49
N ALA A 632 5.19 30.75 9.80
CA ALA A 632 5.39 29.30 9.79
C ALA A 632 6.87 28.91 9.74
N PRO A 633 7.26 27.76 10.32
CA PRO A 633 8.61 27.22 10.18
C PRO A 633 8.92 26.90 8.71
N ALA A 634 10.20 26.94 8.33
CA ALA A 634 10.62 26.77 6.94
C ALA A 634 10.15 25.44 6.30
N SER A 635 10.03 24.36 7.08
CA SER A 635 9.51 23.06 6.62
C SER A 635 8.01 23.07 6.30
N ALA A 636 7.25 24.03 6.84
CA ALA A 636 5.81 24.20 6.64
C ALA A 636 5.49 25.30 5.61
N VAL A 637 6.50 25.82 4.89
CA VAL A 637 6.32 26.79 3.81
C VAL A 637 6.66 26.13 2.48
N ARG A 638 5.74 26.17 1.52
CA ARG A 638 5.97 25.70 0.15
C ARG A 638 5.76 26.84 -0.83
N ILE A 639 6.64 26.95 -1.82
CA ILE A 639 6.55 27.95 -2.89
C ILE A 639 6.42 27.22 -4.21
N VAL A 640 5.43 27.58 -5.00
CA VAL A 640 5.24 27.15 -6.38
C VAL A 640 5.10 28.38 -7.27
N GLN A 641 5.43 28.25 -8.55
CA GLN A 641 5.22 29.31 -9.53
C GLN A 641 4.33 28.77 -10.65
N PHE A 642 3.26 29.49 -10.98
CA PHE A 642 2.37 29.09 -12.05
C PHE A 642 2.90 29.55 -13.41
N HIS A 643 2.67 28.72 -14.42
CA HIS A 643 2.97 28.98 -15.82
C HIS A 643 1.88 28.35 -16.70
N PRO A 644 1.76 28.72 -17.99
CA PRO A 644 0.64 28.29 -18.82
C PRO A 644 0.43 26.77 -18.91
N SER A 645 1.52 26.00 -18.85
CA SER A 645 1.47 24.52 -18.89
C SER A 645 1.29 23.84 -17.52
N TYR A 646 1.18 24.59 -16.43
CA TYR A 646 1.05 24.03 -15.07
C TYR A 646 -0.34 23.41 -14.92
N SER A 647 -0.41 22.16 -14.43
CA SER A 647 -1.64 21.36 -14.42
C SER A 647 -2.06 20.92 -13.02
N TYR A 648 -3.25 20.33 -12.90
CA TYR A 648 -3.74 19.75 -11.65
C TYR A 648 -2.80 18.63 -11.17
N GLU A 649 -2.31 17.82 -12.10
CA GLU A 649 -1.44 16.68 -11.87
C GLU A 649 -0.06 17.09 -11.34
N ASP A 650 0.38 18.32 -11.65
CA ASP A 650 1.62 18.90 -11.11
C ASP A 650 1.38 19.52 -9.71
N PHE A 651 0.18 20.05 -9.48
CA PHE A 651 -0.14 20.85 -8.30
C PHE A 651 -0.61 20.00 -7.10
N PHE A 652 -1.43 18.99 -7.37
CA PHE A 652 -2.14 18.24 -6.33
C PHE A 652 -1.90 16.74 -6.37
N GLU A 653 -2.35 16.00 -7.38
CA GLU A 653 -1.96 14.60 -7.58
C GLU A 653 -2.16 14.13 -9.02
N GLY A 654 -1.29 13.23 -9.50
CA GLY A 654 -1.41 12.69 -10.84
C GLY A 654 -0.46 11.51 -11.10
N PHE A 655 -0.76 10.72 -12.13
CA PHE A 655 0.05 9.56 -12.50
C PHE A 655 1.39 9.99 -13.11
N ARG A 656 2.49 9.46 -12.57
CA ARG A 656 3.85 9.67 -13.09
C ARG A 656 4.49 8.33 -13.45
N PRO A 657 5.25 8.27 -14.54
CA PRO A 657 6.07 7.11 -14.84
C PRO A 657 7.14 6.96 -13.75
N ALA A 658 7.26 5.76 -13.21
CA ALA A 658 8.28 5.31 -12.29
C ALA A 658 8.86 4.01 -12.83
N THR A 659 10.11 3.71 -12.50
CA THR A 659 10.67 2.40 -12.78
C THR A 659 10.37 1.47 -11.61
N ASP A 660 9.89 0.27 -11.92
CA ASP A 660 9.89 -0.81 -10.94
C ASP A 660 11.30 -1.40 -10.78
N GLY A 661 11.48 -2.28 -9.79
CA GLY A 661 12.77 -2.93 -9.53
C GLY A 661 13.29 -3.82 -10.68
N SER A 662 12.53 -3.98 -11.77
CA SER A 662 12.92 -4.69 -12.99
C SER A 662 13.36 -3.76 -14.13
N GLY A 663 13.29 -2.44 -13.93
CA GLY A 663 13.57 -1.44 -14.95
C GLY A 663 12.38 -1.16 -15.90
N SER A 664 11.20 -1.73 -15.63
CA SER A 664 9.99 -1.49 -16.43
C SER A 664 9.29 -0.20 -16.01
N ALA A 665 8.76 0.55 -16.97
CA ALA A 665 7.99 1.75 -16.70
C ALA A 665 6.59 1.40 -16.15
N VAL A 666 6.34 1.75 -14.90
CA VAL A 666 5.04 1.64 -14.21
C VAL A 666 4.50 3.03 -13.90
N PHE A 667 3.19 3.25 -14.00
CA PHE A 667 2.60 4.52 -13.58
C PHE A 667 2.22 4.44 -12.09
N ARG A 668 2.73 5.38 -11.29
CA ARG A 668 2.37 5.55 -9.87
C ARG A 668 1.71 6.90 -9.66
N LEU A 669 0.69 6.93 -8.81
CA LEU A 669 0.08 8.18 -8.39
C LEU A 669 1.09 8.94 -7.52
N ALA A 670 1.45 10.15 -7.93
CA ALA A 670 2.38 11.02 -7.21
C ALA A 670 1.64 12.21 -6.64
N LYS A 671 1.97 12.58 -5.39
CA LYS A 671 1.42 13.75 -4.69
C LYS A 671 2.18 15.01 -5.12
N GLY A 672 1.45 16.03 -5.50
CA GLY A 672 1.92 17.38 -5.82
C GLY A 672 2.13 18.26 -4.57
N PRO A 673 2.65 19.49 -4.76
CA PRO A 673 3.04 20.38 -3.67
C PRO A 673 1.91 20.70 -2.67
N LEU A 674 0.68 20.93 -3.15
CA LEU A 674 -0.45 21.24 -2.27
C LEU A 674 -0.87 20.02 -1.45
N ARG A 675 -0.94 18.83 -2.05
CA ARG A 675 -1.28 17.59 -1.34
C ARG A 675 -0.26 17.24 -0.27
N LEU A 676 1.04 17.34 -0.58
CA LEU A 676 2.12 17.13 0.39
C LEU A 676 2.06 18.11 1.55
N LEU A 677 1.76 19.39 1.28
CA LEU A 677 1.64 20.42 2.31
C LEU A 677 0.38 20.21 3.17
N ALA A 678 -0.75 19.85 2.56
CA ALA A 678 -1.99 19.53 3.27
C ALA A 678 -1.81 18.32 4.19
N ASP A 679 -1.17 17.25 3.72
CA ASP A 679 -0.85 16.09 4.55
C ASP A 679 0.04 16.48 5.75
N SER A 680 1.00 17.39 5.54
CA SER A 680 1.83 17.94 6.63
C SER A 680 1.02 18.77 7.61
N ALA A 681 0.06 19.56 7.12
CA ALA A 681 -0.80 20.41 7.91
C ALA A 681 -1.76 19.60 8.79
N VAL A 682 -2.34 18.52 8.27
CA VAL A 682 -3.16 17.57 9.05
C VAL A 682 -2.35 16.94 10.18
N ARG A 683 -1.09 16.56 9.92
CA ARG A 683 -0.20 15.98 10.93
C ARG A 683 0.26 16.98 12.01
N ASN A 684 0.17 18.28 11.75
CA ASN A 684 0.65 19.33 12.64
C ASN A 684 -0.40 20.45 12.79
N PRO A 685 -1.57 20.16 13.40
CA PRO A 685 -2.73 21.06 13.40
C PRO A 685 -2.46 22.40 14.13
N ALA A 686 -1.51 22.42 15.07
CA ALA A 686 -1.10 23.63 15.80
C ALA A 686 -0.10 24.51 15.02
N VAL A 687 0.42 24.04 13.89
CA VAL A 687 1.45 24.74 13.10
C VAL A 687 0.80 25.33 11.84
N PRO A 688 0.90 26.65 11.60
CA PRO A 688 0.51 27.23 10.33
C PRO A 688 1.34 26.64 9.18
N HIS A 689 0.67 26.26 8.09
CA HIS A 689 1.30 25.83 6.84
C HIS A 689 0.98 26.84 5.76
N VAL A 690 2.00 27.33 5.03
CA VAL A 690 1.81 28.42 4.05
C VAL A 690 2.23 27.97 2.67
N LEU A 691 1.29 28.01 1.72
CA LEU A 691 1.54 27.84 0.30
C LEU A 691 1.65 29.20 -0.37
N ILE A 692 2.82 29.52 -0.92
CA ILE A 692 3.01 30.68 -1.78
C ILE A 692 2.85 30.25 -3.23
N ILE A 693 1.95 30.91 -3.96
CA ILE A 693 1.73 30.70 -5.39
C ILE A 693 2.19 31.96 -6.13
N ASP A 694 3.40 31.91 -6.66
CA ASP A 694 3.99 33.02 -7.41
C ASP A 694 3.42 33.04 -8.83
N GLU A 695 3.20 34.25 -9.37
CA GLU A 695 2.62 34.46 -10.71
C GLU A 695 1.28 33.72 -10.90
N ILE A 696 0.38 33.82 -9.91
CA ILE A 696 -0.86 33.03 -9.82
C ILE A 696 -1.78 33.19 -11.05
N ASN A 697 -1.70 34.34 -11.73
CA ASN A 697 -2.46 34.61 -12.94
C ASN A 697 -1.89 33.94 -14.19
N ARG A 698 -0.65 33.42 -14.20
CA ARG A 698 -0.03 32.79 -15.38
C ARG A 698 -0.52 31.38 -15.69
N GLY A 699 -1.30 30.78 -14.80
CA GLY A 699 -1.94 29.48 -14.99
C GLY A 699 -3.46 29.57 -15.02
N ASN A 700 -4.12 28.58 -15.64
CA ASN A 700 -5.57 28.45 -15.55
C ASN A 700 -5.95 27.93 -14.15
N MET A 701 -6.26 28.85 -13.23
CA MET A 701 -6.51 28.52 -11.83
C MET A 701 -7.65 27.50 -11.65
N ALA A 702 -8.75 27.62 -12.39
CA ALA A 702 -9.86 26.68 -12.31
C ALA A 702 -9.41 25.25 -12.70
N LYS A 703 -8.62 25.13 -13.77
CA LYS A 703 -8.07 23.84 -14.20
C LYS A 703 -7.03 23.29 -13.22
N ILE A 704 -6.17 24.14 -12.66
CA ILE A 704 -5.10 23.72 -11.74
C ILE A 704 -5.65 23.27 -10.39
N PHE A 705 -6.66 23.97 -9.85
CA PHE A 705 -7.26 23.61 -8.56
C PHE A 705 -8.31 22.49 -8.68
N GLY A 706 -8.93 22.30 -9.85
CA GLY A 706 -9.93 21.25 -10.06
C GLY A 706 -11.06 21.30 -9.03
N GLU A 707 -11.33 20.19 -8.37
CA GLU A 707 -12.31 20.05 -7.30
C GLU A 707 -11.97 20.85 -6.03
N LEU A 708 -10.69 21.13 -5.78
CA LEU A 708 -10.22 21.88 -4.60
C LEU A 708 -10.65 23.34 -4.65
N TYR A 709 -11.06 23.80 -5.83
CA TYR A 709 -11.62 25.12 -6.05
C TYR A 709 -12.85 25.40 -5.16
N PHE A 710 -13.63 24.35 -4.87
CA PHE A 710 -14.74 24.38 -3.94
C PHE A 710 -14.26 24.56 -2.49
N LEU A 711 -13.22 23.81 -2.09
CA LEU A 711 -12.68 23.80 -0.73
C LEU A 711 -12.00 25.11 -0.30
N LEU A 712 -11.60 25.98 -1.23
CA LEU A 712 -11.11 27.32 -0.88
C LEU A 712 -12.20 28.15 -0.17
N GLU A 713 -13.46 27.92 -0.49
CA GLU A 713 -14.60 28.62 0.11
C GLU A 713 -15.24 27.81 1.24
N TYR A 714 -15.44 26.51 1.01
CA TYR A 714 -16.07 25.60 1.96
C TYR A 714 -15.03 24.68 2.61
N ARG A 715 -14.16 25.26 3.44
CA ARG A 715 -13.04 24.52 4.08
C ARG A 715 -13.46 23.45 5.08
N ASP A 716 -14.72 23.48 5.52
CA ASP A 716 -15.28 22.50 6.46
C ASP A 716 -15.90 21.29 5.73
N GLU A 717 -16.00 21.36 4.40
CA GLU A 717 -16.54 20.30 3.56
C GLU A 717 -15.45 19.35 3.05
N GLN A 718 -15.88 18.22 2.50
CA GLN A 718 -15.01 17.23 1.86
C GLN A 718 -15.40 17.04 0.39
N VAL A 719 -14.41 16.77 -0.46
CA VAL A 719 -14.63 16.42 -1.87
C VAL A 719 -14.01 15.06 -2.18
N SER A 720 -14.64 14.31 -3.09
CA SER A 720 -14.04 13.11 -3.67
C SER A 720 -13.06 13.52 -4.78
N LEU A 721 -11.84 13.01 -4.70
CA LEU A 721 -10.76 13.36 -5.63
C LEU A 721 -10.89 12.62 -6.97
N GLN A 722 -10.41 13.22 -8.06
CA GLN A 722 -10.46 12.63 -9.40
C GLN A 722 -9.64 11.32 -9.51
N TYR A 723 -8.42 11.31 -8.96
CA TYR A 723 -7.53 10.15 -9.02
C TYR A 723 -7.71 9.18 -7.83
N SER A 724 -8.32 9.65 -6.74
CA SER A 724 -8.48 8.92 -5.48
C SER A 724 -9.93 8.99 -4.95
N PRO A 725 -10.96 8.55 -5.71
CA PRO A 725 -12.37 8.82 -5.37
C PRO A 725 -12.87 8.11 -4.09
N LYS A 726 -12.11 7.16 -3.56
CA LYS A 726 -12.42 6.44 -2.32
C LYS A 726 -11.89 7.16 -1.07
N GLU A 727 -11.02 8.15 -1.24
CA GLU A 727 -10.42 8.93 -0.16
C GLU A 727 -10.99 10.35 -0.21
N PRO A 728 -11.94 10.70 0.66
CA PRO A 728 -12.43 12.08 0.72
C PRO A 728 -11.32 13.01 1.22
N PHE A 729 -11.26 14.20 0.63
CA PHE A 729 -10.25 15.21 0.95
C PHE A 729 -10.89 16.49 1.47
N ALA A 730 -10.35 17.02 2.57
CA ALA A 730 -10.65 18.34 3.11
C ALA A 730 -9.40 19.21 3.08
N LEU A 731 -9.56 20.52 2.85
CA LEU A 731 -8.45 21.45 2.92
C LEU A 731 -8.20 21.87 4.38
N PRO A 732 -7.03 21.59 4.97
CA PRO A 732 -6.80 21.82 6.40
C PRO A 732 -6.97 23.31 6.80
N LYS A 733 -7.61 23.57 7.94
CA LYS A 733 -7.87 24.94 8.41
C LYS A 733 -6.59 25.71 8.77
N ASN A 734 -5.52 25.00 9.10
CA ASN A 734 -4.19 25.54 9.36
C ASN A 734 -3.33 25.73 8.08
N LEU A 735 -3.89 25.53 6.89
CA LEU A 735 -3.23 25.79 5.61
C LEU A 735 -3.66 27.12 5.02
N PHE A 736 -2.70 28.02 4.84
CA PHE A 736 -2.84 29.38 4.32
C PHE A 736 -2.27 29.49 2.91
N VAL A 737 -2.89 30.30 2.05
CA VAL A 737 -2.42 30.51 0.67
C VAL A 737 -2.10 31.98 0.43
N ILE A 738 -0.90 32.27 -0.07
CA ILE A 738 -0.49 33.63 -0.46
C ILE A 738 -0.16 33.60 -1.95
N GLY A 739 -1.02 34.19 -2.77
CA GLY A 739 -0.75 34.40 -4.19
C GLY A 739 0.03 35.68 -4.45
N THR A 740 0.86 35.71 -5.49
CA THR A 740 1.40 36.96 -6.05
C THR A 740 0.92 37.12 -7.49
N MET A 741 0.64 38.36 -7.90
CA MET A 741 0.13 38.66 -9.24
C MET A 741 0.75 39.93 -9.80
N ASN A 742 1.31 39.87 -11.01
CA ASN A 742 1.70 41.07 -11.76
C ASN A 742 0.50 41.61 -12.55
N THR A 743 0.21 42.91 -12.41
CA THR A 743 -0.88 43.57 -13.16
C THR A 743 -0.49 44.03 -14.56
N ALA A 744 0.82 44.20 -14.82
CA ALA A 744 1.33 44.60 -16.13
C ALA A 744 1.18 43.52 -17.22
N ASP A 745 1.02 42.24 -16.84
CA ASP A 745 0.85 41.11 -17.77
C ASP A 745 -0.55 41.15 -18.43
N ARG A 746 -0.70 42.01 -19.45
CA ARG A 746 -1.98 42.27 -20.16
C ARG A 746 -2.53 41.06 -20.93
N SER A 747 -1.70 40.06 -21.24
CA SER A 747 -2.06 38.86 -22.01
C SER A 747 -2.94 37.86 -21.26
N ILE A 748 -3.16 38.06 -19.95
CA ILE A 748 -3.90 37.13 -19.08
C ILE A 748 -4.87 37.89 -18.14
N SER A 749 -5.29 39.09 -18.54
CA SER A 749 -5.63 40.21 -17.64
C SER A 749 -7.00 40.23 -16.94
N LEU A 750 -7.66 39.09 -16.76
CA LEU A 750 -8.85 39.04 -15.89
C LEU A 750 -8.82 37.78 -15.03
N VAL A 751 -8.47 37.98 -13.76
CA VAL A 751 -8.78 37.01 -12.70
C VAL A 751 -10.30 36.88 -12.63
N ASP A 752 -10.80 35.66 -12.84
CA ASP A 752 -12.23 35.37 -12.85
C ASP A 752 -12.91 35.83 -11.54
N ALA A 753 -14.18 36.25 -11.62
CA ALA A 753 -15.00 36.68 -10.49
C ALA A 753 -15.02 35.63 -9.37
N ALA A 754 -14.93 34.35 -9.74
CA ALA A 754 -14.87 33.24 -8.82
C ALA A 754 -13.59 33.25 -7.93
N ILE A 755 -12.44 33.67 -8.45
CA ILE A 755 -11.22 33.86 -7.64
C ILE A 755 -11.31 35.10 -6.78
N ARG A 756 -11.86 36.20 -7.33
CA ARG A 756 -12.08 37.44 -6.57
C ARG A 756 -12.95 37.24 -5.34
N ARG A 757 -13.89 36.29 -5.38
CA ARG A 757 -14.71 35.90 -4.22
C ARG A 757 -13.93 35.14 -3.16
N ARG A 758 -12.95 34.33 -3.56
CA ARG A 758 -12.26 33.35 -2.70
C ARG A 758 -10.99 33.90 -2.06
N PHE A 759 -10.34 34.89 -2.67
CA PHE A 759 -9.11 35.52 -2.17
C PHE A 759 -9.35 36.97 -1.79
N ALA A 760 -8.72 37.44 -0.71
CA ALA A 760 -8.63 38.87 -0.43
C ALA A 760 -7.44 39.49 -1.18
N PHE A 761 -7.61 40.69 -1.73
CA PHE A 761 -6.62 41.33 -2.62
C PHE A 761 -5.95 42.51 -1.91
N PHE A 762 -4.62 42.47 -1.84
CA PHE A 762 -3.80 43.55 -1.30
C PHE A 762 -2.91 44.11 -2.39
N GLU A 763 -3.05 45.40 -2.65
CA GLU A 763 -2.28 46.08 -3.67
C GLU A 763 -0.91 46.55 -3.13
N LEU A 764 0.15 46.25 -3.87
CA LEU A 764 1.49 46.80 -3.68
C LEU A 764 1.84 47.66 -4.89
N HIS A 765 1.53 48.95 -4.79
CA HIS A 765 1.65 49.92 -5.88
C HIS A 765 2.65 51.04 -5.57
N PRO A 766 3.56 51.44 -6.49
CA PRO A 766 4.59 52.46 -6.22
C PRO A 766 4.05 53.80 -5.73
N ALA A 767 2.87 54.21 -6.19
CA ALA A 767 2.22 55.46 -5.76
C ALA A 767 1.49 55.39 -4.39
N GLN A 768 1.43 54.23 -3.73
CA GLN A 768 0.69 54.07 -2.48
C GLN A 768 1.53 53.38 -1.38
N ARG A 769 1.27 53.70 -0.11
CA ARG A 769 1.82 52.94 1.01
C ARG A 769 1.28 51.49 0.94
N PRO A 770 2.11 50.47 1.24
CA PRO A 770 3.44 50.57 1.84
C PRO A 770 4.60 50.74 0.84
N VAL A 771 4.41 50.72 -0.47
CA VAL A 771 5.53 50.75 -1.44
C VAL A 771 6.06 52.16 -1.69
N HIS A 772 5.19 53.17 -1.69
CA HIS A 772 5.56 54.57 -1.87
C HIS A 772 6.61 55.02 -0.86
N GLY A 773 7.69 55.64 -1.34
CA GLY A 773 8.82 56.09 -0.53
C GLY A 773 9.64 54.98 0.13
N LEU A 774 9.53 53.72 -0.30
CA LEU A 774 10.26 52.60 0.29
C LEU A 774 11.78 52.78 0.24
N ILE A 775 12.33 53.30 -0.87
CA ILE A 775 13.78 53.55 -1.01
C ILE A 775 14.24 54.54 0.07
N HIS A 776 13.50 55.62 0.29
CA HIS A 776 13.82 56.61 1.31
C HIS A 776 13.81 56.02 2.72
N ARG A 777 12.86 55.12 3.02
CA ARG A 777 12.81 54.45 4.33
C ARG A 777 13.92 53.42 4.52
N VAL A 778 14.30 52.69 3.47
CA VAL A 778 15.43 51.75 3.51
C VAL A 778 16.73 52.48 3.79
N GLU A 779 16.92 53.67 3.21
CA GLU A 779 18.13 54.47 3.38
C GLU A 779 18.08 55.41 4.60
N GLY A 780 16.92 55.52 5.26
CA GLY A 780 16.70 56.43 6.40
C GLY A 780 16.71 57.91 6.03
N ARG A 781 16.74 58.27 4.74
CA ARG A 781 16.88 59.64 4.23
C ARG A 781 16.35 59.79 2.81
N THR A 782 16.11 61.02 2.38
CA THR A 782 15.81 61.32 0.96
C THR A 782 17.05 61.06 0.10
N THR A 783 16.89 60.34 -1.02
CA THR A 783 18.00 59.93 -1.90
C THR A 783 17.67 60.17 -3.36
N ARG A 784 18.71 60.40 -4.18
CA ARG A 784 18.58 60.61 -5.64
C ARG A 784 17.73 59.53 -6.28
N ARG A 785 17.98 58.27 -5.90
CA ARG A 785 17.34 57.08 -6.45
C ARG A 785 15.83 57.05 -6.18
N GLY A 786 15.43 57.38 -4.95
CA GLY A 786 14.01 57.47 -4.62
C GLY A 786 13.33 58.60 -5.39
N ALA A 787 13.95 59.79 -5.44
CA ALA A 787 13.39 60.93 -6.15
C ALA A 787 13.30 60.70 -7.68
N LEU A 788 14.27 60.02 -8.27
CA LEU A 788 14.25 59.59 -9.67
C LEU A 788 13.10 58.62 -9.96
N LEU A 789 12.86 57.66 -9.05
CA LEU A 789 11.75 56.71 -9.18
C LEU A 789 10.39 57.40 -9.10
N ASP A 790 10.24 58.32 -8.15
CA ASP A 790 9.01 59.08 -7.96
C ASP A 790 8.73 59.93 -9.20
N THR A 791 9.73 60.66 -9.70
CA THR A 791 9.63 61.45 -10.94
C THR A 791 9.32 60.58 -12.16
N LEU A 792 9.95 59.41 -12.27
CA LEU A 792 9.68 58.46 -13.36
C LEU A 792 8.21 58.01 -13.34
N ASN A 793 7.70 57.61 -12.18
CA ASN A 793 6.32 57.14 -12.03
C ASN A 793 5.28 58.26 -12.21
N GLU A 794 5.59 59.49 -11.78
CA GLU A 794 4.79 60.67 -12.10
C GLU A 794 4.70 60.91 -13.62
N ARG A 795 5.81 60.75 -14.36
CA ARG A 795 5.82 60.90 -15.83
C ARG A 795 5.12 59.79 -16.58
N ILE A 796 5.12 58.56 -16.04
CA ILE A 796 4.30 57.45 -16.54
C ILE A 796 2.81 57.80 -16.36
N GLY A 797 2.45 58.34 -15.19
CA GLY A 797 1.13 58.87 -14.91
C GLY A 797 0.08 57.80 -14.60
N GLU A 798 -1.12 58.25 -14.23
CA GLU A 798 -2.23 57.40 -13.79
C GLU A 798 -2.87 56.58 -14.94
N THR A 799 -2.75 57.03 -16.19
CA THR A 799 -3.31 56.30 -17.35
C THR A 799 -2.62 54.97 -17.60
N ASP A 800 -1.35 54.86 -17.21
CA ASP A 800 -0.53 53.66 -17.32
C ASP A 800 -0.10 53.16 -15.93
N ARG A 801 -0.98 53.35 -14.93
CA ARG A 801 -0.77 53.01 -13.52
C ARG A 801 -0.21 51.60 -13.28
N ASP A 802 -0.81 50.57 -13.89
CA ASP A 802 -0.37 49.17 -13.75
C ASP A 802 1.04 48.88 -14.30
N PHE A 803 1.62 49.82 -15.05
CA PHE A 803 2.96 49.75 -15.60
C PHE A 803 4.00 50.55 -14.79
N GLN A 804 3.60 51.26 -13.74
CA GLN A 804 4.56 52.01 -12.91
C GLN A 804 5.69 51.11 -12.38
N ILE A 805 6.90 51.65 -12.35
CA ILE A 805 8.11 50.90 -12.01
C ILE A 805 8.23 50.79 -10.49
N GLY A 806 8.40 49.56 -10.00
CA GLY A 806 8.61 49.30 -8.58
C GLY A 806 10.04 49.56 -8.10
N PRO A 807 10.23 49.77 -6.78
CA PRO A 807 11.53 50.15 -6.19
C PRO A 807 12.62 49.07 -6.26
N SER A 808 12.29 47.81 -6.57
CA SER A 808 13.25 46.70 -6.50
C SER A 808 14.47 46.87 -7.43
N TYR A 809 14.32 47.54 -8.58
CA TYR A 809 15.43 47.81 -9.49
C TYR A 809 16.51 48.68 -8.82
N LEU A 810 16.06 49.69 -8.05
CA LEU A 810 16.93 50.71 -7.45
C LEU A 810 17.36 50.42 -6.01
N LEU A 811 16.80 49.36 -5.40
CA LEU A 811 17.25 48.84 -4.10
C LEU A 811 18.51 47.97 -4.18
N ARG A 812 18.91 47.53 -5.38
CA ARG A 812 20.13 46.71 -5.60
C ARG A 812 21.38 47.48 -5.20
N ALA A 813 22.40 46.76 -4.72
CA ALA A 813 23.69 47.36 -4.35
C ALA A 813 24.35 48.11 -5.53
N SER A 814 24.21 47.61 -6.76
CA SER A 814 24.70 48.26 -7.97
C SER A 814 24.07 49.62 -8.22
N ALA A 815 22.82 49.86 -7.82
CA ALA A 815 22.18 51.15 -7.98
C ALA A 815 22.80 52.25 -7.11
N ARG A 816 23.65 51.90 -6.13
CA ARG A 816 24.32 52.85 -5.22
C ARG A 816 25.49 53.59 -5.86
N THR A 817 25.95 53.17 -7.04
CA THR A 817 27.01 53.85 -7.79
C THR A 817 26.44 54.49 -9.06
N GLU A 818 27.05 55.58 -9.53
CA GLU A 818 26.58 56.28 -10.73
C GLU A 818 26.60 55.37 -11.97
N ASP A 819 27.72 54.70 -12.23
CA ASP A 819 27.85 53.74 -13.34
C ASP A 819 26.86 52.57 -13.24
N GLY A 820 26.51 52.15 -12.02
CA GLY A 820 25.56 51.08 -11.81
C GLY A 820 24.12 51.56 -12.01
N LEU A 821 23.80 52.79 -11.60
CA LEU A 821 22.52 53.43 -11.85
C LEU A 821 22.28 53.64 -13.35
N VAL A 822 23.27 54.16 -14.08
CA VAL A 822 23.21 54.31 -15.55
C VAL A 822 22.95 52.96 -16.22
N ARG A 823 23.67 51.91 -15.81
CA ARG A 823 23.46 50.55 -16.35
C ARG A 823 22.06 50.00 -16.08
N ILE A 824 21.53 50.18 -14.87
CA ILE A 824 20.16 49.77 -14.54
C ILE A 824 19.16 50.56 -15.39
N TRP A 825 19.38 51.86 -15.59
CA TRP A 825 18.51 52.69 -16.41
C TRP A 825 18.47 52.23 -17.87
N GLU A 826 19.64 52.05 -18.49
CA GLU A 826 19.78 51.66 -19.90
C GLU A 826 19.38 50.22 -20.19
N HIS A 827 19.60 49.29 -19.25
CA HIS A 827 19.43 47.86 -19.52
C HIS A 827 18.24 47.21 -18.81
N ASP A 828 17.71 47.80 -17.74
CA ASP A 828 16.52 47.28 -17.05
C ASP A 828 15.30 48.19 -17.27
N ILE A 829 15.40 49.50 -17.02
CA ILE A 829 14.23 50.41 -16.99
C ILE A 829 13.78 50.85 -18.39
N LEU A 830 14.69 51.39 -19.22
CA LEU A 830 14.35 51.88 -20.56
C LEU A 830 13.81 50.76 -21.47
N PRO A 831 14.37 49.53 -21.49
CA PRO A 831 13.82 48.44 -22.29
C PRO A 831 12.38 48.05 -21.91
N LEU A 832 12.01 48.13 -20.62
CA LEU A 832 10.63 47.90 -20.19
C LEU A 832 9.69 48.96 -20.77
N LEU A 833 10.10 50.23 -20.72
CA LEU A 833 9.34 51.35 -21.28
C LEU A 833 9.21 51.23 -22.81
N ASP A 834 10.28 50.81 -23.50
CA ASP A 834 10.28 50.50 -24.94
C ASP A 834 9.22 49.45 -25.29
N GLU A 835 9.10 48.39 -24.50
CA GLU A 835 8.10 47.33 -24.72
C GLU A 835 6.67 47.84 -24.48
N HIS A 836 6.44 48.58 -23.39
CA HIS A 836 5.10 49.08 -23.05
C HIS A 836 4.58 50.16 -23.99
N TYR A 837 5.44 51.08 -24.42
CA TYR A 837 5.09 52.12 -25.37
C TYR A 837 5.34 51.71 -26.83
N TYR A 838 5.59 50.44 -27.11
CA TYR A 838 5.75 49.93 -28.47
C TYR A 838 4.58 50.36 -29.37
N GLY A 839 4.90 51.00 -30.50
CA GLY A 839 3.91 51.53 -31.44
C GLY A 839 3.20 52.82 -30.98
N ARG A 840 3.41 53.29 -29.74
CA ARG A 840 2.93 54.58 -29.23
C ARG A 840 4.02 55.66 -29.24
N LEU A 841 5.26 55.30 -28.92
CA LEU A 841 6.43 56.18 -28.91
C LEU A 841 7.62 55.48 -29.58
N SER A 842 8.51 56.23 -30.21
CA SER A 842 9.80 55.75 -30.68
C SER A 842 10.81 55.63 -29.54
N ARG A 843 11.88 54.83 -29.72
CA ARG A 843 12.96 54.69 -28.72
C ARG A 843 13.64 56.02 -28.38
N GLU A 844 13.76 56.92 -29.37
CA GLU A 844 14.33 58.25 -29.16
C GLU A 844 13.41 59.11 -28.28
N GLU A 845 12.10 59.08 -28.52
CA GLU A 845 11.11 59.77 -27.69
C GLU A 845 11.05 59.19 -26.27
N ILE A 846 11.18 57.87 -26.11
CA ILE A 846 11.22 57.21 -24.80
C ILE A 846 12.46 57.64 -24.01
N ARG A 847 13.65 57.65 -24.64
CA ARG A 847 14.87 58.17 -24.02
C ARG A 847 14.77 59.67 -23.69
N ALA A 848 14.23 60.48 -24.60
CA ALA A 848 14.05 61.90 -24.38
C ALA A 848 13.06 62.21 -23.24
N ARG A 849 12.08 61.32 -23.01
CA ARG A 849 11.05 61.51 -21.98
C ARG A 849 11.39 60.87 -20.63
N PHE A 850 12.03 59.70 -20.63
CA PHE A 850 12.24 58.86 -19.44
C PHE A 850 13.71 58.49 -19.20
N GLY A 851 14.64 58.94 -20.05
CA GLY A 851 16.07 58.76 -19.84
C GLY A 851 16.58 59.49 -18.61
N LEU A 852 17.71 59.03 -18.07
CA LEU A 852 18.28 59.57 -16.84
C LEU A 852 18.59 61.08 -16.96
N ASP A 853 19.16 61.51 -18.09
CA ASP A 853 19.44 62.92 -18.40
C ASP A 853 18.16 63.77 -18.46
N ALA A 854 17.07 63.19 -18.97
CA ALA A 854 15.79 63.88 -19.06
C ALA A 854 15.09 64.01 -17.69
N LEU A 855 15.41 63.12 -16.76
CA LEU A 855 14.87 63.09 -15.39
C LEU A 855 15.76 63.86 -14.40
N ASP A 856 16.89 64.44 -14.87
CA ASP A 856 17.92 64.97 -14.00
C ASP A 856 17.38 66.07 -13.07
N LEU A 857 17.48 65.79 -11.78
CA LEU A 857 17.10 66.68 -10.70
C LEU A 857 18.32 67.56 -10.41
N THR A 858 18.37 68.76 -10.99
CA THR A 858 19.44 69.77 -10.79
C THR A 858 19.59 70.28 -9.34
N THR A 859 18.98 69.61 -8.36
CA THR A 859 19.14 69.91 -6.94
C THR A 859 20.32 69.11 -6.37
N PRO A 860 21.38 69.77 -5.87
CA PRO A 860 22.48 69.07 -5.22
C PRO A 860 21.96 68.35 -3.97
N LEU A 861 22.23 67.05 -3.84
CA LEU A 861 22.03 66.35 -2.58
C LEU A 861 23.19 66.73 -1.65
N VAL A 862 22.85 67.14 -0.42
CA VAL A 862 23.83 67.31 0.66
C VAL A 862 24.55 65.98 0.86
N VAL A 863 25.83 65.96 0.48
CA VAL A 863 26.76 64.87 0.77
C VAL A 863 27.42 65.23 2.09
N ASP A 864 26.88 64.74 3.21
CA ASP A 864 27.62 64.77 4.47
C ASP A 864 28.37 63.45 4.64
N GLU A 865 29.61 63.59 5.11
CA GLU A 865 30.73 62.66 5.05
C GLU A 865 30.42 61.27 5.60
N ILE A 866 31.00 60.27 4.93
CA ILE A 866 31.02 58.87 5.38
C ILE A 866 31.96 58.82 6.59
N ASP A 867 31.40 58.71 7.80
CA ASP A 867 32.18 58.32 8.97
C ASP A 867 32.40 56.79 8.92
N GLU A 868 33.64 56.37 8.72
CA GLU A 868 34.09 55.00 8.92
C GLU A 868 34.05 54.64 10.42
N ALA A 869 33.16 53.72 10.81
CA ALA A 869 33.28 52.92 12.03
C ALA A 869 32.60 51.56 11.86
#